data_AF-A0A0J0XGQ3-F1
#
_entry.id   AF-A0A0J0XGQ3-F1
#
_cell.length_a   1.000
_cell.length_b   1.000
_cell.length_c   1.000
_cell.angle_alpha   90.00
_cell.angle_beta   90.00
_cell.angle_gamma   90.00
#
_symmetry.space_group_name_H-M   'P 1'
#
loop_
_entity.id
_entity.type
_entity.pdbx_description
1 polymer ?
#
loop_
_entity_poly.entity_id
_entity_poly.type
_entity_poly.pdbx_seq_one_letter_code
_entity_poly.pdbx_strand_id
1 'polypeptide(L)'
;MARSLADLPALPQDVRKWRILLLVSAVNSLTQRVQTYLSDMGCERVSTELALTDDGMISAVLAHSPHVVVCPFLTKKVPDVIWDNVLTLIVHPGPPGDAGPAAIDWAVMGDRGLDTDSASALAALVAPTDRAKPLSERQRTHWGVTVLQADDTMDGGPVWAFDQFPLPDVARVTKSAIYQGPVTAATLRALTAALTRISGAYAALPDPSHRAARIAVKVDPKWAAECVSLNKPFLGGPLNERPQIRPGQRRPDLTMHNAADVARIINCGDSQPGGTLKTAKSFMFVFDAKVHVRDADLPINLAKALGYATFGDIPAGKALAKRDGAVLFKTAPCTHNECQYGCGVAVWLTHGRLPKATASAALSAKVPMAEALVAAGEGARLEGVPEWTETEFQEIPGTYQQVYVRTVKEGDGLIQLVYWDFYNGAMSTTGCEHLVRALRWATHPDRGNIKVLGLMGGSYFSNGVALNIIESADHPGRETWANINAIDDVVELIAGDVSSQPRSDFMTSVPSLTERGIVTVTCMRGNAAAGGVALAAAADIVVSAGSVVLNPAYRAMGLHGSEFHLYSYVERCGRNVATHLVKDMLPLSAIRSRELGLVDVVVGGRDTPQAESEALMIKFLRNLAVAPAAALGSPEYPSAPWTKAIAGAESSKTAQTLVDLMADNKRRRYESANHTPLVHYRHEELSQMLLDSFHPHRSQRYHTRRIKFVRKVKAEGTPTRFNHHRVHLTRDEEEGASFDDAPGWIRGEEWSWVGLQTPSSMATSEGLRIDFGAHVPPLDALSRRQSRASSSGSEASADIRTDPGSGDDNVDVVKPGSTPVPGTPILHKSPTKAPAVSLAPPSSYSLSAPTSPKSKRSGLLGRLAGAFRSRTDLRAVNKKQGDDTTPAYRRPLVPNEGNTESPCFFNVTADLPPEAHSSRPTVTSH
;
A
#
# COMPACT_ATOMS: atom_id res chain seq x y z
N MET A 1 31.88 -6.56 -5.10
CA MET A 1 30.42 -6.72 -4.99
C MET A 1 29.76 -5.44 -5.50
N ALA A 2 28.44 -5.44 -5.72
CA ALA A 2 27.71 -4.19 -5.95
C ALA A 2 27.64 -3.38 -4.66
N ARG A 3 27.78 -2.04 -4.74
CA ARG A 3 27.53 -1.14 -3.61
C ARG A 3 26.04 -1.09 -3.30
N SER A 4 25.68 -1.45 -2.08
CA SER A 4 24.36 -1.17 -1.49
C SER A 4 24.18 0.33 -1.21
N LEU A 5 22.98 0.73 -0.82
CA LEU A 5 22.70 2.10 -0.37
C LEU A 5 23.49 2.48 0.89
N ALA A 6 23.85 1.49 1.73
CA ALA A 6 24.66 1.71 2.94
C ALA A 6 26.15 1.95 2.62
N ASP A 7 26.63 1.48 1.46
CA ASP A 7 28.00 1.70 0.97
C ASP A 7 28.18 3.06 0.26
N LEU A 8 27.10 3.83 0.09
CA LEU A 8 27.16 5.17 -0.47
C LEU A 8 27.44 6.22 0.62
N PRO A 9 28.13 7.33 0.31
CA PRO A 9 28.27 8.44 1.23
C PRO A 9 26.89 8.95 1.70
N ALA A 10 26.77 9.24 2.99
CA ALA A 10 25.59 9.86 3.55
C ALA A 10 25.31 11.23 2.87
N LEU A 11 24.03 11.61 2.73
CA LEU A 11 23.67 12.87 2.08
C LEU A 11 24.42 14.07 2.71
N PRO A 12 25.03 14.95 1.91
CA PRO A 12 25.74 16.13 2.39
C PRO A 12 24.92 17.04 3.32
N GLN A 13 25.59 17.74 4.24
CA GLN A 13 24.93 18.51 5.30
C GLN A 13 24.13 19.72 4.76
N ASP A 14 24.53 20.28 3.62
CA ASP A 14 23.79 21.30 2.89
C ASP A 14 22.52 20.72 2.27
N VAL A 15 22.57 19.54 1.64
CA VAL A 15 21.40 18.84 1.07
C VAL A 15 20.31 18.63 2.12
N ARG A 16 20.69 18.27 3.35
CA ARG A 16 19.76 18.14 4.49
C ARG A 16 19.01 19.43 4.82
N LYS A 17 19.61 20.59 4.53
CA LYS A 17 19.02 21.93 4.72
C LYS A 17 18.30 22.44 3.47
N TRP A 18 18.39 21.75 2.33
CA TRP A 18 17.72 22.17 1.11
C TRP A 18 16.20 22.05 1.22
N ARG A 19 15.52 23.09 0.73
CA ARG A 19 14.12 22.99 0.32
C ARG A 19 14.02 22.10 -0.93
N ILE A 20 13.42 20.93 -0.79
CA ILE A 20 13.17 19.96 -1.87
C ILE A 20 11.67 19.94 -2.15
N LEU A 21 11.24 20.12 -3.40
CA LEU A 21 9.85 19.94 -3.81
C LEU A 21 9.70 18.62 -4.56
N LEU A 22 8.75 17.79 -4.15
CA LEU A 22 8.34 16.61 -4.90
C LEU A 22 7.14 16.96 -5.78
N LEU A 23 7.29 16.92 -7.10
CA LEU A 23 6.17 17.03 -8.04
C LEU A 23 5.77 15.62 -8.49
N VAL A 24 4.54 15.21 -8.19
CA VAL A 24 4.10 13.82 -8.41
C VAL A 24 2.67 13.73 -8.94
N SER A 25 2.39 12.75 -9.81
CA SER A 25 1.01 12.49 -10.25
C SER A 25 0.16 11.75 -9.22
N ALA A 26 0.80 11.11 -8.22
CA ALA A 26 0.17 10.56 -7.03
C ALA A 26 1.23 10.30 -5.95
N VAL A 27 0.84 10.32 -4.66
CA VAL A 27 1.68 9.87 -3.53
C VAL A 27 1.73 8.33 -3.50
N ASN A 28 2.34 7.75 -4.53
CA ASN A 28 2.45 6.31 -4.74
C ASN A 28 3.57 5.68 -3.88
N SER A 29 3.76 4.36 -3.97
CA SER A 29 4.79 3.64 -3.19
C SER A 29 6.21 4.20 -3.36
N LEU A 30 6.60 4.59 -4.58
CA LEU A 30 7.92 5.17 -4.84
C LEU A 30 8.04 6.58 -4.24
N THR A 31 6.97 7.38 -4.32
CA THR A 31 6.92 8.71 -3.70
C THR A 31 7.05 8.62 -2.19
N GLN A 32 6.29 7.73 -1.53
CA GLN A 32 6.39 7.49 -0.08
C GLN A 32 7.79 7.00 0.31
N ARG A 33 8.41 6.13 -0.51
CA ARG A 33 9.78 5.67 -0.32
C ARG A 33 10.81 6.80 -0.41
N VAL A 34 10.66 7.72 -1.37
CA VAL A 34 11.53 8.90 -1.47
C VAL A 34 11.28 9.88 -0.30
N GLN A 35 10.03 10.15 0.07
CA GLN A 35 9.67 11.02 1.20
C GLN A 35 10.30 10.52 2.51
N THR A 36 10.01 9.27 2.88
CA THR A 36 10.55 8.64 4.10
C THR A 36 12.08 8.52 4.06
N TYR A 37 12.67 8.18 2.91
CA TYR A 37 14.12 8.13 2.76
C TYR A 37 14.79 9.48 3.02
N LEU A 38 14.28 10.57 2.42
CA LEU A 38 14.81 11.92 2.60
C LEU A 38 14.64 12.40 4.05
N SER A 39 13.47 12.16 4.66
CA SER A 39 13.18 12.46 6.06
C SER A 39 14.19 11.77 6.99
N ASP A 40 14.36 10.45 6.86
CA ASP A 40 15.31 9.68 7.68
C ASP A 40 16.79 10.05 7.43
N MET A 41 17.12 10.66 6.29
CA MET A 41 18.45 11.22 6.01
C MET A 41 18.63 12.64 6.59
N GLY A 42 17.62 13.18 7.27
CA GLY A 42 17.64 14.49 7.91
C GLY A 42 17.28 15.66 6.99
N CYS A 43 16.56 15.42 5.87
CA CYS A 43 16.10 16.50 5.01
C CYS A 43 14.86 17.18 5.62
N GLU A 44 15.06 18.28 6.35
CA GLU A 44 14.03 18.96 7.15
C GLU A 44 12.96 19.70 6.32
N ARG A 45 13.20 19.92 5.01
CA ARG A 45 12.40 20.85 4.19
C ARG A 45 11.90 20.24 2.87
N VAL A 46 11.43 18.99 2.95
CA VAL A 46 10.73 18.31 1.85
C VAL A 46 9.26 18.72 1.87
N SER A 47 8.68 19.09 0.72
CA SER A 47 7.22 19.22 0.54
C SER A 47 6.82 18.53 -0.75
N THR A 48 5.55 18.11 -0.87
CA THR A 48 5.01 17.49 -2.07
C THR A 48 3.87 18.33 -2.65
N GLU A 49 3.74 18.34 -3.98
CA GLU A 49 2.58 18.88 -4.70
C GLU A 49 2.12 17.85 -5.74
N LEU A 50 0.81 17.68 -5.87
CA LEU A 50 0.23 16.88 -6.93
C LEU A 50 0.28 17.64 -8.27
N ALA A 51 0.83 17.00 -9.30
CA ALA A 51 0.96 17.51 -10.66
C ALA A 51 -0.38 17.51 -11.43
N LEU A 52 -1.38 18.22 -10.89
CA LEU A 52 -2.74 18.29 -11.43
C LEU A 52 -2.86 19.30 -12.58
N THR A 53 -2.34 20.52 -12.38
CA THR A 53 -2.37 21.63 -13.34
C THR A 53 -1.01 22.30 -13.42
N ASP A 54 -0.76 23.03 -14.52
CA ASP A 54 0.52 23.72 -14.71
C ASP A 54 0.66 24.89 -13.75
N ASP A 55 -0.39 25.70 -13.60
CA ASP A 55 -0.47 26.77 -12.60
C ASP A 55 -0.24 26.27 -11.17
N GLY A 56 -0.75 25.08 -10.82
CA GLY A 56 -0.55 24.47 -9.50
C GLY A 56 0.92 24.11 -9.25
N MET A 57 1.57 23.46 -10.21
CA MET A 57 3.00 23.14 -10.13
C MET A 57 3.86 24.41 -10.08
N ILE A 58 3.57 25.42 -10.91
CA ILE A 58 4.29 26.70 -10.92
C ILE A 58 4.12 27.42 -9.57
N SER A 59 2.89 27.50 -9.07
CA SER A 59 2.58 28.11 -7.77
C SER A 59 3.32 27.40 -6.61
N ALA A 60 3.38 26.07 -6.61
CA ALA A 60 4.14 25.30 -5.62
C ALA A 60 5.65 25.56 -5.68
N VAL A 61 6.23 25.66 -6.88
CA VAL A 61 7.65 26.01 -7.07
C VAL A 61 7.94 27.43 -6.59
N LEU A 62 7.06 28.39 -6.85
CA LEU A 62 7.22 29.77 -6.36
C LEU A 62 7.15 29.82 -4.82
N ALA A 63 6.12 29.20 -4.24
CA ALA A 63 5.87 29.18 -2.80
C ALA A 63 6.98 28.45 -2.01
N HIS A 64 7.40 27.25 -2.44
CA HIS A 64 8.49 26.51 -1.77
C HIS A 64 9.87 27.11 -2.07
N SER A 65 10.03 27.78 -3.22
CA SER A 65 11.31 28.27 -3.74
C SER A 65 12.44 27.23 -3.61
N PRO A 66 12.32 26.05 -4.23
CA PRO A 66 13.21 24.91 -4.00
C PRO A 66 14.67 25.15 -4.42
N HIS A 67 15.56 24.30 -3.91
CA HIS A 67 16.93 24.16 -4.41
C HIS A 67 16.98 23.18 -5.59
N VAL A 68 16.15 22.14 -5.51
CA VAL A 68 15.92 21.11 -6.51
C VAL A 68 14.44 20.69 -6.46
N VAL A 69 13.85 20.44 -7.63
CA VAL A 69 12.59 19.72 -7.76
C VAL A 69 12.92 18.26 -8.08
N VAL A 70 12.23 17.31 -7.46
CA VAL A 70 12.39 15.87 -7.76
C VAL A 70 11.03 15.31 -8.15
N CYS A 71 11.00 14.50 -9.20
CA CYS A 71 9.78 13.92 -9.75
C CYS A 71 9.87 12.39 -9.73
N PRO A 72 9.60 11.71 -8.57
CA PRO A 72 9.64 10.25 -8.47
C PRO A 72 8.62 9.52 -9.34
N PHE A 73 7.50 10.18 -9.68
CA PHE A 73 6.43 9.59 -10.47
C PHE A 73 5.58 10.67 -11.15
N LEU A 74 5.66 10.77 -12.48
CA LEU A 74 4.84 11.67 -13.28
C LEU A 74 4.15 10.94 -14.44
N THR A 75 2.95 11.44 -14.78
CA THR A 75 2.19 11.09 -16.00
C THR A 75 1.88 12.32 -16.85
N LYS A 76 2.43 13.48 -16.48
CA LYS A 76 2.31 14.77 -17.18
C LYS A 76 3.70 15.38 -17.29
N LYS A 77 3.99 16.07 -18.41
CA LYS A 77 5.21 16.88 -18.54
C LYS A 77 5.23 18.00 -17.48
N VAL A 78 6.42 18.34 -17.01
CA VAL A 78 6.66 19.52 -16.18
C VAL A 78 6.70 20.76 -17.09
N PRO A 79 6.04 21.88 -16.73
CA PRO A 79 6.15 23.15 -17.46
C PRO A 79 7.60 23.62 -17.64
N ASP A 80 7.89 24.14 -18.82
CA ASP A 80 9.17 24.74 -19.22
C ASP A 80 9.68 25.77 -18.20
N VAL A 81 8.82 26.72 -17.83
CA VAL A 81 9.11 27.78 -16.84
C VAL A 81 9.57 27.24 -15.48
N ILE A 82 9.29 25.98 -15.13
CA ILE A 82 9.81 25.36 -13.90
C ILE A 82 11.26 24.92 -14.11
N TRP A 83 11.55 24.08 -15.10
CA TRP A 83 12.89 23.52 -15.29
C TRP A 83 13.89 24.53 -15.86
N ASP A 84 13.43 25.56 -16.58
CA ASP A 84 14.22 26.75 -16.94
C ASP A 84 14.65 27.60 -15.74
N ASN A 85 13.99 27.47 -14.58
CA ASN A 85 14.19 28.35 -13.41
C ASN A 85 14.53 27.63 -12.09
N VAL A 86 14.43 26.30 -12.04
CA VAL A 86 14.92 25.45 -10.95
C VAL A 86 15.39 24.10 -11.52
N LEU A 87 16.57 23.64 -11.09
CA LEU A 87 17.07 22.30 -11.42
C LEU A 87 16.01 21.25 -11.02
N THR A 88 15.51 20.54 -12.03
CA THR A 88 14.37 19.61 -11.90
C THR A 88 14.81 18.23 -12.33
N LEU A 89 14.68 17.25 -11.45
CA LEU A 89 15.05 15.85 -11.67
C LEU A 89 13.82 15.00 -11.96
N ILE A 90 13.88 14.20 -13.03
CA ILE A 90 12.92 13.14 -13.35
C ILE A 90 13.52 11.80 -12.96
N VAL A 91 12.75 10.97 -12.27
CA VAL A 91 13.09 9.55 -12.07
C VAL A 91 12.45 8.74 -13.19
N HIS A 92 13.24 8.39 -14.20
CA HIS A 92 12.81 7.50 -15.28
C HIS A 92 13.03 6.03 -14.89
N PRO A 93 12.02 5.15 -14.91
CA PRO A 93 12.17 3.73 -14.58
C PRO A 93 12.78 2.89 -15.73
N GLY A 94 13.76 3.47 -16.42
CA GLY A 94 14.59 2.84 -17.44
C GLY A 94 16.06 3.29 -17.31
N PRO A 95 17.02 2.51 -17.86
CA PRO A 95 18.44 2.87 -17.93
C PRO A 95 18.70 4.07 -18.89
N PRO A 96 19.90 4.68 -18.88
CA PRO A 96 20.21 5.84 -19.74
C PRO A 96 20.03 5.52 -21.22
N GLY A 97 19.27 6.36 -21.93
CA GLY A 97 18.93 6.15 -23.35
C GLY A 97 17.69 5.28 -23.59
N ASP A 98 17.06 4.75 -22.53
CA ASP A 98 15.67 4.30 -22.60
C ASP A 98 14.75 5.52 -22.48
N ALA A 99 13.69 5.57 -23.30
CA ALA A 99 12.74 6.68 -23.31
C ALA A 99 11.33 6.18 -23.64
N GLY A 100 10.32 6.82 -23.02
CA GLY A 100 8.92 6.58 -23.30
C GLY A 100 8.11 6.04 -22.11
N PRO A 101 6.76 6.13 -22.19
CA PRO A 101 5.85 5.99 -21.05
C PRO A 101 5.66 4.55 -20.52
N ALA A 102 6.34 3.56 -21.12
CA ALA A 102 6.07 2.14 -20.92
C ALA A 102 7.34 1.29 -20.68
N ALA A 103 8.46 1.91 -20.27
CA ALA A 103 9.77 1.28 -20.02
C ALA A 103 9.72 -0.14 -19.41
N ILE A 104 9.15 -0.27 -18.19
CA ILE A 104 9.05 -1.57 -17.50
C ILE A 104 8.12 -2.54 -18.24
N ASP A 105 7.06 -2.04 -18.88
CA ASP A 105 6.13 -2.88 -19.64
C ASP A 105 6.83 -3.62 -20.78
N TRP A 106 7.72 -2.94 -21.52
CA TRP A 106 8.54 -3.56 -22.57
C TRP A 106 9.58 -4.52 -21.99
N ALA A 107 10.25 -4.14 -20.88
CA ALA A 107 11.18 -5.03 -20.19
C ALA A 107 10.50 -6.33 -19.72
N VAL A 108 9.30 -6.26 -19.14
CA VAL A 108 8.52 -7.43 -18.69
C VAL A 108 7.87 -8.19 -19.85
N MET A 109 7.54 -7.54 -20.97
CA MET A 109 7.22 -8.26 -22.21
C MET A 109 8.40 -9.12 -22.70
N GLY A 110 9.64 -8.84 -22.28
CA GLY A 110 10.85 -9.54 -22.68
C GLY A 110 11.66 -8.82 -23.76
N ASP A 111 11.36 -7.54 -24.05
CA ASP A 111 12.09 -6.79 -25.08
C ASP A 111 13.59 -6.73 -24.78
N ARG A 112 14.40 -7.22 -25.73
CA ARG A 112 15.87 -7.22 -25.66
C ARG A 112 16.50 -5.99 -26.33
N GLY A 113 15.70 -5.16 -27.02
CA GLY A 113 16.16 -3.99 -27.76
C GLY A 113 16.94 -4.29 -29.04
N LEU A 114 16.97 -5.56 -29.47
CA LEU A 114 17.69 -5.98 -30.67
C LEU A 114 16.99 -5.55 -31.97
N ASP A 115 15.66 -5.44 -31.93
CA ASP A 115 14.84 -4.88 -33.00
C ASP A 115 14.58 -3.39 -32.71
N THR A 116 14.96 -2.54 -33.65
CA THR A 116 14.78 -1.08 -33.55
C THR A 116 13.33 -0.68 -33.84
N ASP A 117 12.60 -1.43 -34.68
CA ASP A 117 11.20 -1.14 -34.96
C ASP A 117 10.29 -1.67 -33.83
N SER A 118 9.51 -0.77 -33.25
CA SER A 118 8.64 -1.12 -32.12
C SER A 118 7.47 -2.02 -32.52
N ALA A 119 6.98 -1.98 -33.77
CA ALA A 119 5.84 -2.80 -34.19
C ALA A 119 6.26 -4.26 -34.44
N SER A 120 7.37 -4.46 -35.14
CA SER A 120 8.04 -5.76 -35.34
C SER A 120 8.47 -6.37 -34.01
N ALA A 121 9.15 -5.60 -33.15
CA ALA A 121 9.53 -6.06 -31.82
C ALA A 121 8.32 -6.55 -31.01
N LEU A 122 7.22 -5.80 -31.02
CA LEU A 122 5.99 -6.15 -30.29
C LEU A 122 5.33 -7.42 -30.85
N ALA A 123 5.29 -7.58 -32.18
CA ALA A 123 4.76 -8.79 -32.82
C ALA A 123 5.58 -10.03 -32.43
N ALA A 124 6.91 -9.93 -32.43
CA ALA A 124 7.80 -11.00 -31.99
C ALA A 124 7.63 -11.33 -30.49
N LEU A 125 7.43 -10.34 -29.63
CA LEU A 125 7.24 -10.53 -28.19
C LEU A 125 5.90 -11.16 -27.83
N VAL A 126 4.84 -10.98 -28.63
CA VAL A 126 3.54 -11.63 -28.37
C VAL A 126 3.57 -13.10 -28.82
N ALA A 127 4.48 -13.51 -29.71
CA ALA A 127 4.60 -14.90 -30.16
C ALA A 127 5.07 -15.87 -29.05
N PRO A 128 4.81 -17.19 -29.19
CA PRO A 128 5.31 -18.21 -28.26
C PRO A 128 6.84 -18.18 -28.14
N THR A 129 7.35 -18.22 -26.91
CA THR A 129 8.80 -18.19 -26.65
C THR A 129 9.33 -19.59 -26.39
N ASP A 130 10.35 -20.02 -27.15
CA ASP A 130 11.09 -21.23 -26.81
C ASP A 130 11.90 -21.04 -25.51
N ARG A 131 11.39 -21.65 -24.43
CA ARG A 131 12.01 -21.57 -23.10
C ARG A 131 13.21 -22.49 -22.87
N ALA A 132 13.56 -23.37 -23.82
CA ALA A 132 14.82 -24.11 -23.76
C ALA A 132 16.03 -23.18 -23.93
N LYS A 133 15.85 -22.01 -24.56
CA LYS A 133 16.90 -21.00 -24.71
C LYS A 133 17.32 -20.38 -23.37
N PRO A 134 18.61 -20.04 -23.20
CA PRO A 134 19.11 -19.31 -22.04
C PRO A 134 18.30 -18.04 -21.74
N LEU A 135 18.22 -17.65 -20.45
CA LEU A 135 17.45 -16.47 -20.04
C LEU A 135 17.89 -15.19 -20.76
N SER A 136 19.19 -15.03 -21.00
CA SER A 136 19.82 -13.93 -21.76
C SER A 136 19.42 -13.87 -23.24
N GLU A 137 18.89 -14.95 -23.80
CA GLU A 137 18.35 -15.00 -25.17
C GLU A 137 16.85 -14.71 -25.23
N ARG A 138 16.14 -14.87 -24.12
CA ARG A 138 14.68 -14.68 -24.00
C ARG A 138 14.28 -13.31 -23.47
N GLN A 139 15.16 -12.66 -22.73
CA GLN A 139 14.94 -11.34 -22.12
C GLN A 139 16.29 -10.65 -21.87
N ARG A 140 16.24 -9.42 -21.34
CA ARG A 140 17.41 -8.73 -20.81
C ARG A 140 17.86 -9.38 -19.50
N THR A 141 19.17 -9.34 -19.23
CA THR A 141 19.75 -9.79 -17.96
C THR A 141 19.62 -8.74 -16.85
N HIS A 142 19.52 -7.45 -17.22
CA HIS A 142 19.46 -6.32 -16.31
C HIS A 142 18.42 -5.29 -16.79
N TRP A 143 17.88 -4.53 -15.85
CA TRP A 143 17.15 -3.29 -16.11
C TRP A 143 17.68 -2.19 -15.19
N GLY A 144 17.19 -0.95 -15.31
CA GLY A 144 17.72 0.18 -14.56
C GLY A 144 16.74 1.32 -14.34
N VAL A 145 17.25 2.34 -13.65
CA VAL A 145 16.56 3.59 -13.33
C VAL A 145 17.53 4.74 -13.53
N THR A 146 17.04 5.81 -14.14
CA THR A 146 17.82 7.01 -14.44
C THR A 146 17.24 8.21 -13.69
N VAL A 147 18.10 8.98 -13.05
CA VAL A 147 17.79 10.30 -12.48
C VAL A 147 18.37 11.33 -13.43
N LEU A 148 17.52 11.89 -14.29
CA LEU A 148 17.88 12.83 -15.35
C LEU A 148 17.32 14.21 -15.07
N GLN A 149 17.97 15.24 -15.60
CA GLN A 149 17.47 16.61 -15.56
C GLN A 149 16.37 16.80 -16.62
N ALA A 150 15.29 17.47 -16.26
CA ALA A 150 14.23 17.83 -17.21
C ALA A 150 14.71 18.91 -18.20
N ASP A 151 14.36 18.71 -19.47
CA ASP A 151 14.49 19.67 -20.57
C ASP A 151 13.28 19.55 -21.52
N ASP A 152 13.41 20.01 -22.77
CA ASP A 152 12.36 19.94 -23.78
C ASP A 152 12.11 18.51 -24.32
N THR A 153 13.08 17.62 -24.13
CA THR A 153 13.12 16.28 -24.72
C THR A 153 12.59 15.25 -23.71
N MET A 154 11.61 14.45 -24.14
CA MET A 154 11.00 13.45 -23.24
C MET A 154 12.02 12.37 -22.88
N ASP A 155 12.31 12.25 -21.59
CA ASP A 155 13.29 11.32 -21.00
C ASP A 155 14.73 11.43 -21.57
N GLY A 156 15.05 12.52 -22.28
CA GLY A 156 16.32 12.68 -23.01
C GLY A 156 17.38 13.53 -22.32
N GLY A 157 17.03 14.23 -21.24
CA GLY A 157 17.90 15.23 -20.63
C GLY A 157 19.10 14.69 -19.84
N PRO A 158 20.02 15.57 -19.40
CA PRO A 158 21.30 15.18 -18.81
C PRO A 158 21.19 14.27 -17.58
N VAL A 159 21.90 13.12 -17.60
CA VAL A 159 21.85 12.12 -16.53
C VAL A 159 22.74 12.48 -15.35
N TRP A 160 22.13 12.81 -14.21
CA TRP A 160 22.83 13.07 -12.95
C TRP A 160 23.32 11.79 -12.27
N ALA A 161 22.55 10.70 -12.38
CA ALA A 161 22.94 9.36 -12.00
C ALA A 161 22.02 8.32 -12.63
N PHE A 162 22.50 7.10 -12.82
CA PHE A 162 21.65 5.93 -13.01
C PHE A 162 22.14 4.77 -12.17
N ASP A 163 21.25 3.81 -11.94
CA ASP A 163 21.65 2.53 -11.40
C ASP A 163 20.88 1.37 -12.04
N GLN A 164 21.42 0.15 -11.93
CA GLN A 164 20.88 -1.04 -12.57
C GLN A 164 20.78 -2.22 -11.60
N PHE A 165 19.98 -3.21 -11.96
CA PHE A 165 19.73 -4.41 -11.19
C PHE A 165 19.50 -5.62 -12.11
N PRO A 166 19.79 -6.85 -11.66
CA PRO A 166 19.43 -8.06 -12.41
C PRO A 166 17.91 -8.15 -12.61
N LEU A 167 17.48 -8.38 -13.85
CA LEU A 167 16.06 -8.56 -14.18
C LEU A 167 15.66 -10.03 -13.93
N PRO A 168 14.71 -10.33 -13.02
CA PRO A 168 14.22 -11.70 -12.82
C PRO A 168 13.52 -12.28 -14.07
N ASP A 169 13.24 -13.60 -14.08
CA ASP A 169 12.49 -14.26 -15.17
C ASP A 169 11.11 -13.60 -15.32
N VAL A 170 10.88 -12.90 -16.43
CA VAL A 170 9.71 -12.03 -16.62
C VAL A 170 8.39 -12.80 -16.67
N ALA A 171 8.44 -14.12 -16.88
CA ALA A 171 7.29 -15.01 -16.78
C ALA A 171 6.85 -15.30 -15.32
N ARG A 172 7.64 -14.89 -14.32
CA ARG A 172 7.39 -15.19 -12.88
C ARG A 172 7.19 -13.95 -12.02
N VAL A 173 7.15 -12.76 -12.61
CA VAL A 173 7.05 -11.49 -11.89
C VAL A 173 6.04 -10.55 -12.54
N THR A 174 5.53 -9.60 -11.76
CA THR A 174 4.72 -8.48 -12.25
C THR A 174 5.55 -7.23 -12.41
N LYS A 175 5.10 -6.32 -13.30
CA LYS A 175 5.66 -4.96 -13.34
C LYS A 175 5.52 -4.25 -11.98
N SER A 176 4.42 -4.48 -11.25
CA SER A 176 4.21 -3.96 -9.91
C SER A 176 5.28 -4.43 -8.91
N ALA A 177 5.67 -5.71 -8.92
CA ALA A 177 6.74 -6.24 -8.08
C ALA A 177 8.12 -5.66 -8.45
N ILE A 178 8.44 -5.54 -9.75
CA ILE A 178 9.69 -4.90 -10.21
C ILE A 178 9.75 -3.43 -9.77
N TYR A 179 8.64 -2.70 -9.90
CA TYR A 179 8.53 -1.29 -9.52
C TYR A 179 8.78 -1.08 -8.02
N GLN A 180 8.16 -1.91 -7.17
CA GLN A 180 8.21 -1.76 -5.71
C GLN A 180 9.50 -2.29 -5.07
N GLY A 181 10.13 -3.31 -5.67
CA GLY A 181 11.42 -3.84 -5.24
C GLY A 181 12.59 -3.19 -6.01
N PRO A 182 13.16 -3.86 -7.03
CA PRO A 182 14.41 -3.43 -7.68
C PRO A 182 14.45 -2.00 -8.22
N VAL A 183 13.37 -1.50 -8.85
CA VAL A 183 13.30 -0.10 -9.35
C VAL A 183 13.35 0.89 -8.20
N THR A 184 12.60 0.67 -7.13
CA THR A 184 12.64 1.51 -5.93
C THR A 184 14.04 1.48 -5.29
N ALA A 185 14.67 0.30 -5.18
CA ALA A 185 16.02 0.15 -4.65
C ALA A 185 17.08 0.93 -5.47
N ALA A 186 17.07 0.77 -6.79
CA ALA A 186 17.94 1.52 -7.70
C ALA A 186 17.65 3.04 -7.68
N THR A 187 16.38 3.43 -7.54
CA THR A 187 15.99 4.85 -7.41
C THR A 187 16.66 5.49 -6.20
N LEU A 188 16.64 4.83 -5.03
CA LEU A 188 17.25 5.40 -3.82
C LEU A 188 18.77 5.58 -3.99
N ARG A 189 19.48 4.61 -4.59
CA ARG A 189 20.92 4.72 -4.86
C ARG A 189 21.23 5.81 -5.89
N ALA A 190 20.50 5.85 -6.99
CA ALA A 190 20.68 6.87 -8.04
C ALA A 190 20.36 8.29 -7.53
N LEU A 191 19.26 8.47 -6.79
CA LEU A 191 18.87 9.77 -6.23
C LEU A 191 19.89 10.27 -5.19
N THR A 192 20.40 9.38 -4.33
CA THR A 192 21.45 9.71 -3.35
C THR A 192 22.72 10.19 -4.03
N ALA A 193 23.16 9.49 -5.08
CA ALA A 193 24.30 9.90 -5.89
C ALA A 193 24.03 11.23 -6.62
N ALA A 194 22.85 11.41 -7.22
CA ALA A 194 22.47 12.63 -7.93
C ALA A 194 22.49 13.86 -7.00
N LEU A 195 21.81 13.81 -5.85
CA LEU A 195 21.81 14.91 -4.88
C LEU A 195 23.21 15.24 -4.35
N THR A 196 24.05 14.23 -4.11
CA THR A 196 25.44 14.41 -3.70
C THR A 196 26.29 15.08 -4.79
N ARG A 197 26.09 14.69 -6.06
CA ARG A 197 26.77 15.28 -7.23
C ARG A 197 26.34 16.73 -7.47
N ILE A 198 25.05 17.03 -7.34
CA ILE A 198 24.50 18.40 -7.44
C ILE A 198 25.08 19.28 -6.33
N SER A 199 25.15 18.78 -5.08
CA SER A 199 25.74 19.51 -3.95
C SER A 199 27.20 19.87 -4.19
N GLY A 200 28.03 18.90 -4.60
CA GLY A 200 29.43 19.15 -4.96
C GLY A 200 29.58 20.17 -6.10
N ALA A 201 28.68 20.14 -7.08
CA ALA A 201 28.70 21.08 -8.20
C ALA A 201 28.16 22.48 -7.82
N TYR A 202 27.20 22.59 -6.89
CA TYR A 202 26.76 23.85 -6.31
C TYR A 202 27.86 24.48 -5.44
N ALA A 203 28.62 23.69 -4.70
CA ALA A 203 29.75 24.15 -3.90
C ALA A 203 30.91 24.74 -4.76
N ALA A 204 30.95 24.42 -6.05
CA ALA A 204 31.90 24.99 -7.02
C ALA A 204 31.41 26.30 -7.68
N LEU A 205 30.18 26.75 -7.39
CA LEU A 205 29.66 28.02 -7.93
C LEU A 205 30.18 29.23 -7.14
N PRO A 206 30.53 30.35 -7.79
CA PRO A 206 30.92 31.59 -7.08
C PRO A 206 29.82 32.14 -6.16
N ASP A 207 28.56 31.95 -6.54
CA ASP A 207 27.39 32.17 -5.68
C ASP A 207 26.30 31.11 -5.97
N PRO A 208 26.14 30.09 -5.12
CA PRO A 208 25.08 29.09 -5.27
C PRO A 208 23.68 29.62 -4.94
N SER A 209 23.52 30.82 -4.38
CA SER A 209 22.18 31.40 -4.15
C SER A 209 21.48 31.74 -5.47
N HIS A 210 22.23 32.15 -6.49
CA HIS A 210 21.73 32.50 -7.83
C HIS A 210 21.14 31.28 -8.56
N ARG A 211 19.81 31.31 -8.82
CA ARG A 211 19.08 30.20 -9.48
C ARG A 211 19.64 29.86 -10.87
N ALA A 212 19.91 30.86 -11.70
CA ALA A 212 20.46 30.67 -13.04
C ALA A 212 21.83 29.96 -13.03
N ALA A 213 22.68 30.25 -12.04
CA ALA A 213 23.97 29.58 -11.90
C ALA A 213 23.81 28.09 -11.55
N ARG A 214 22.85 27.76 -10.67
CA ARG A 214 22.52 26.36 -10.30
C ARG A 214 21.99 25.51 -11.46
N ILE A 215 21.27 26.11 -12.41
CA ILE A 215 20.70 25.41 -13.57
C ILE A 215 21.77 25.21 -14.66
N ALA A 216 22.65 26.19 -14.83
CA ALA A 216 23.76 26.15 -15.80
C ALA A 216 24.93 25.24 -15.36
N VAL A 217 24.79 24.49 -14.26
CA VAL A 217 25.78 23.53 -13.80
C VAL A 217 25.95 22.42 -14.83
N LYS A 218 27.20 22.15 -15.22
CA LYS A 218 27.52 21.08 -16.17
C LYS A 218 27.46 19.71 -15.51
N VAL A 219 26.68 18.82 -16.10
CA VAL A 219 26.60 17.40 -15.75
C VAL A 219 27.80 16.67 -16.36
N ASP A 220 28.46 15.80 -15.60
CA ASP A 220 29.60 15.02 -16.09
C ASP A 220 29.09 13.83 -16.93
N PRO A 221 29.46 13.70 -18.23
CA PRO A 221 28.98 12.62 -19.09
C PRO A 221 29.25 11.20 -18.56
N LYS A 222 30.28 11.01 -17.71
CA LYS A 222 30.55 9.69 -17.11
C LYS A 222 29.41 9.19 -16.23
N TRP A 223 28.57 10.07 -15.71
CA TRP A 223 27.41 9.71 -14.89
C TRP A 223 26.26 9.08 -15.69
N ALA A 224 26.25 9.25 -17.02
CA ALA A 224 25.42 8.49 -17.95
C ALA A 224 26.08 7.17 -18.38
N ALA A 225 27.42 7.10 -18.35
CA ALA A 225 28.20 5.96 -18.81
C ALA A 225 28.36 4.84 -17.75
N GLU A 226 28.43 5.18 -16.46
CA GLU A 226 28.67 4.21 -15.38
C GLU A 226 27.63 4.28 -14.24
N CYS A 227 27.08 3.11 -13.90
CA CYS A 227 26.03 2.98 -12.89
C CYS A 227 26.58 3.11 -11.46
N VAL A 228 25.76 3.62 -10.55
CA VAL A 228 26.16 3.91 -9.16
C VAL A 228 26.63 2.67 -8.38
N SER A 229 25.94 1.53 -8.49
CA SER A 229 26.26 0.35 -7.67
C SER A 229 27.49 -0.42 -8.14
N LEU A 230 27.75 -0.49 -9.45
CA LEU A 230 28.78 -1.35 -10.04
C LEU A 230 29.97 -0.61 -10.66
N ASN A 231 29.86 0.70 -10.94
CA ASN A 231 30.75 1.44 -11.84
C ASN A 231 30.91 0.70 -13.19
N LYS A 232 29.77 0.39 -13.82
CA LYS A 232 29.71 -0.33 -15.11
C LYS A 232 28.67 0.33 -16.03
N PRO A 233 28.86 0.23 -17.36
CA PRO A 233 27.79 0.55 -18.31
C PRO A 233 26.57 -0.34 -18.10
N PHE A 234 25.45 0.05 -18.72
CA PHE A 234 24.24 -0.75 -18.67
C PHE A 234 24.46 -2.16 -19.25
N LEU A 235 24.17 -3.18 -18.46
CA LEU A 235 24.46 -4.59 -18.76
C LEU A 235 23.31 -5.30 -19.49
N GLY A 236 22.16 -4.65 -19.67
CA GLY A 236 20.95 -5.25 -20.24
C GLY A 236 20.83 -5.13 -21.77
N GLY A 237 21.88 -4.71 -22.48
CA GLY A 237 21.91 -4.64 -23.94
C GLY A 237 21.39 -3.32 -24.55
N PRO A 238 21.19 -3.25 -25.88
CA PRO A 238 20.84 -2.02 -26.59
C PRO A 238 19.46 -1.48 -26.20
N LEU A 239 19.25 -0.18 -26.33
CA LEU A 239 18.04 0.54 -25.95
C LEU A 239 17.46 1.26 -27.17
N ASN A 240 16.16 1.46 -27.18
CA ASN A 240 15.41 2.15 -28.22
C ASN A 240 14.29 2.95 -27.56
N GLU A 241 13.80 4.01 -28.19
CA GLU A 241 12.54 4.64 -27.79
C GLU A 241 11.39 3.64 -27.94
N ARG A 242 10.52 3.54 -26.93
CA ARG A 242 9.42 2.56 -26.91
C ARG A 242 8.06 3.20 -26.60
N PRO A 243 7.06 3.07 -27.50
CA PRO A 243 5.76 3.71 -27.32
C PRO A 243 4.88 2.97 -26.30
N GLN A 244 3.74 3.58 -25.94
CA GLN A 244 2.74 2.97 -25.06
C GLN A 244 2.15 1.68 -25.68
N ILE A 245 2.36 0.53 -25.04
CA ILE A 245 1.70 -0.74 -25.44
C ILE A 245 0.20 -0.65 -25.10
N ARG A 246 -0.66 -0.72 -26.12
CA ARG A 246 -2.12 -0.58 -26.03
C ARG A 246 -2.78 -1.83 -25.43
N PRO A 247 -3.96 -1.73 -24.79
CA PRO A 247 -4.62 -2.89 -24.16
C PRO A 247 -4.81 -4.10 -25.08
N GLY A 248 -5.21 -3.90 -26.33
CA GLY A 248 -5.41 -4.98 -27.30
C GLY A 248 -4.12 -5.71 -27.72
N GLN A 249 -2.94 -5.11 -27.48
CA GLN A 249 -1.63 -5.71 -27.75
C GLN A 249 -1.11 -6.54 -26.57
N ARG A 250 -1.80 -6.50 -25.42
CA ARG A 250 -1.49 -7.28 -24.20
C ARG A 250 -2.45 -8.45 -24.06
N ARG A 251 -2.65 -9.17 -25.15
CA ARG A 251 -3.65 -10.23 -25.27
C ARG A 251 -2.96 -11.56 -25.56
N PRO A 252 -2.85 -12.45 -24.57
CA PRO A 252 -2.40 -13.81 -24.83
C PRO A 252 -3.53 -14.61 -25.50
N ASP A 253 -3.15 -15.61 -26.29
CA ASP A 253 -4.07 -16.64 -26.77
C ASP A 253 -3.79 -17.93 -25.98
N LEU A 254 -4.77 -18.37 -25.18
CA LEU A 254 -4.62 -19.55 -24.32
C LEU A 254 -4.49 -20.87 -25.13
N THR A 255 -4.83 -20.86 -26.42
CA THR A 255 -4.71 -22.02 -27.32
C THR A 255 -3.37 -22.10 -28.03
N MET A 256 -2.63 -20.98 -28.11
CA MET A 256 -1.31 -20.90 -28.77
C MET A 256 -0.16 -20.69 -27.78
N HIS A 257 -0.41 -20.06 -26.64
CA HIS A 257 0.61 -19.70 -25.66
C HIS A 257 0.61 -20.68 -24.49
N ASN A 258 1.81 -21.07 -24.04
CA ASN A 258 2.00 -21.78 -22.77
C ASN A 258 1.81 -20.81 -21.58
N ALA A 259 1.69 -21.35 -20.37
CA ALA A 259 1.40 -20.56 -19.18
C ALA A 259 2.44 -19.46 -18.87
N ALA A 260 3.73 -19.69 -19.14
CA ALA A 260 4.78 -18.69 -18.98
C ALA A 260 4.65 -17.52 -19.96
N ASP A 261 4.27 -17.78 -21.22
CA ASP A 261 3.96 -16.73 -22.20
C ASP A 261 2.69 -15.96 -21.82
N VAL A 262 1.63 -16.65 -21.38
CA VAL A 262 0.41 -16.00 -20.88
C VAL A 262 0.72 -15.10 -19.69
N ALA A 263 1.49 -15.58 -18.71
CA ALA A 263 1.88 -14.82 -17.53
C ALA A 263 2.67 -13.56 -17.92
N ARG A 264 3.70 -13.69 -18.77
CA ARG A 264 4.52 -12.59 -19.27
C ARG A 264 3.69 -11.48 -19.94
N ILE A 265 2.77 -11.85 -20.84
CA ILE A 265 1.93 -10.90 -21.60
C ILE A 265 0.90 -10.19 -20.71
N ILE A 266 0.40 -10.83 -19.65
CA ILE A 266 -0.52 -10.21 -18.69
C ILE A 266 0.22 -9.34 -17.68
N ASN A 267 1.29 -9.88 -17.09
CA ASN A 267 1.98 -9.31 -15.94
C ASN A 267 2.82 -8.07 -16.29
N CYS A 268 3.16 -7.86 -17.56
CA CYS A 268 3.71 -6.58 -18.04
C CYS A 268 2.74 -5.40 -17.83
N GLY A 269 1.44 -5.68 -17.79
CA GLY A 269 0.37 -4.74 -17.49
C GLY A 269 -0.04 -4.71 -16.03
N ASP A 270 0.53 -5.52 -15.14
CA ASP A 270 0.14 -5.54 -13.73
C ASP A 270 0.90 -4.46 -12.92
N SER A 271 0.26 -3.59 -12.14
CA SER A 271 -1.16 -3.58 -11.79
C SER A 271 -2.02 -2.64 -12.65
N GLN A 272 -1.44 -1.87 -13.58
CA GLN A 272 -2.15 -1.11 -14.62
C GLN A 272 -1.35 -1.09 -15.93
N PRO A 273 -2.00 -1.18 -17.12
CA PRO A 273 -3.45 -1.20 -17.33
C PRO A 273 -4.13 -2.57 -17.13
N GLY A 274 -3.35 -3.65 -17.04
CA GLY A 274 -3.76 -5.05 -17.12
C GLY A 274 -3.48 -5.68 -18.49
N GLY A 275 -3.38 -7.01 -18.53
CA GLY A 275 -3.54 -7.78 -19.77
C GLY A 275 -5.01 -7.80 -20.19
N THR A 276 -5.34 -8.39 -21.36
CA THR A 276 -6.73 -8.57 -21.78
C THR A 276 -7.05 -9.99 -22.23
N LEU A 277 -8.25 -10.48 -21.89
CA LEU A 277 -8.85 -11.66 -22.50
C LEU A 277 -10.04 -11.27 -23.38
N LYS A 278 -10.24 -11.99 -24.48
CA LYS A 278 -11.41 -11.83 -25.37
C LYS A 278 -12.66 -12.40 -24.69
N THR A 279 -13.75 -11.64 -24.75
CA THR A 279 -15.10 -12.06 -24.36
C THR A 279 -15.98 -12.12 -25.62
N ALA A 280 -17.15 -12.77 -25.55
CA ALA A 280 -18.10 -12.87 -26.65
C ALA A 280 -18.56 -11.50 -27.15
N LYS A 281 -18.65 -10.51 -26.25
CA LYS A 281 -19.11 -9.15 -26.55
C LYS A 281 -17.97 -8.14 -26.77
N SER A 282 -16.78 -8.35 -26.19
CA SER A 282 -15.68 -7.38 -26.22
C SER A 282 -14.37 -8.02 -25.69
N PHE A 283 -13.80 -7.45 -24.63
CA PHE A 283 -12.70 -7.98 -23.84
C PHE A 283 -12.87 -7.59 -22.38
N MET A 284 -12.13 -8.24 -21.49
CA MET A 284 -11.96 -7.83 -20.10
C MET A 284 -10.48 -7.64 -19.79
N PHE A 285 -10.16 -6.81 -18.79
CA PHE A 285 -8.81 -6.73 -18.24
C PHE A 285 -8.59 -7.87 -17.26
N VAL A 286 -7.39 -8.44 -17.26
CA VAL A 286 -6.95 -9.52 -16.36
C VAL A 286 -5.62 -9.15 -15.70
N PHE A 287 -5.41 -9.70 -14.50
CA PHE A 287 -4.32 -9.34 -13.60
C PHE A 287 -3.73 -10.57 -12.91
N ASP A 288 -2.51 -10.41 -12.39
CA ASP A 288 -1.86 -11.38 -11.51
C ASP A 288 -1.92 -12.83 -12.01
N ALA A 289 -1.32 -13.05 -13.18
CA ALA A 289 -1.24 -14.37 -13.79
C ALA A 289 -0.11 -15.19 -13.14
N LYS A 290 -0.45 -16.34 -12.55
CA LYS A 290 0.51 -17.25 -11.92
C LYS A 290 0.62 -18.55 -12.72
N VAL A 291 1.84 -18.98 -13.03
CA VAL A 291 2.10 -20.24 -13.78
C VAL A 291 1.83 -21.45 -12.89
N HIS A 292 1.06 -22.42 -13.40
CA HIS A 292 0.94 -23.76 -12.84
C HIS A 292 1.84 -24.72 -13.65
N VAL A 293 2.86 -25.29 -13.01
CA VAL A 293 4.04 -25.83 -13.69
C VAL A 293 3.84 -27.26 -14.22
N ARG A 294 3.23 -28.16 -13.44
CA ARG A 294 3.09 -29.59 -13.77
C ARG A 294 1.64 -30.05 -13.58
N ASP A 295 1.16 -30.93 -14.44
CA ASP A 295 -0.16 -31.55 -14.30
C ASP A 295 -0.25 -32.53 -13.13
N ALA A 296 0.87 -33.13 -12.72
CA ALA A 296 0.98 -33.97 -11.53
C ALA A 296 0.63 -33.26 -10.20
N ASP A 297 0.63 -31.91 -10.18
CA ASP A 297 0.24 -31.12 -9.00
C ASP A 297 -1.28 -30.80 -8.99
N LEU A 298 -2.05 -31.26 -9.98
CA LEU A 298 -3.51 -31.10 -10.05
C LEU A 298 -4.23 -32.19 -9.22
N PRO A 299 -5.47 -31.94 -8.76
CA PRO A 299 -6.29 -32.97 -8.14
C PRO A 299 -6.45 -34.20 -9.05
N ILE A 300 -6.21 -35.40 -8.51
CA ILE A 300 -6.14 -36.67 -9.26
C ILE A 300 -7.37 -36.93 -10.15
N ASN A 301 -8.56 -36.51 -9.69
CA ASN A 301 -9.82 -36.70 -10.41
C ASN A 301 -10.26 -35.50 -11.25
N LEU A 302 -9.44 -34.45 -11.41
CA LEU A 302 -9.83 -33.20 -12.07
C LEU A 302 -10.30 -33.41 -13.51
N ALA A 303 -9.54 -34.16 -14.31
CA ALA A 303 -9.91 -34.45 -15.70
C ALA A 303 -11.28 -35.15 -15.79
N LYS A 304 -11.49 -36.17 -14.94
CA LYS A 304 -12.74 -36.94 -14.87
C LYS A 304 -13.93 -36.07 -14.43
N ALA A 305 -13.72 -35.19 -13.44
CA ALA A 305 -14.74 -34.25 -12.98
C ALA A 305 -15.16 -33.26 -14.09
N LEU A 306 -14.25 -32.95 -15.03
CA LEU A 306 -14.51 -32.13 -16.21
C LEU A 306 -15.05 -32.92 -17.42
N GLY A 307 -15.23 -34.24 -17.31
CA GLY A 307 -15.72 -35.12 -18.38
C GLY A 307 -14.66 -35.69 -19.33
N TYR A 308 -13.37 -35.62 -18.97
CA TYR A 308 -12.24 -36.08 -19.79
C TYR A 308 -11.54 -37.30 -19.17
N ALA A 309 -10.94 -38.16 -20.00
CA ALA A 309 -10.24 -39.36 -19.52
C ALA A 309 -8.89 -39.03 -18.87
N THR A 310 -8.12 -38.13 -19.48
CA THR A 310 -6.80 -37.67 -19.02
C THR A 310 -6.71 -36.14 -19.03
N PHE A 311 -5.68 -35.58 -18.38
CA PHE A 311 -5.39 -34.15 -18.50
C PHE A 311 -5.06 -33.73 -19.94
N GLY A 312 -4.45 -34.62 -20.74
CA GLY A 312 -4.09 -34.38 -22.13
C GLY A 312 -5.30 -34.00 -23.00
N ASP A 313 -6.40 -34.74 -22.83
CA ASP A 313 -7.63 -34.63 -23.65
C ASP A 313 -8.39 -33.29 -23.47
N ILE A 314 -8.14 -32.58 -22.37
CA ILE A 314 -8.80 -31.30 -22.11
C ILE A 314 -8.34 -30.25 -23.13
N PRO A 315 -9.21 -29.49 -23.81
CA PRO A 315 -8.78 -28.46 -24.74
C PRO A 315 -8.11 -27.27 -24.03
N ALA A 316 -7.09 -26.69 -24.67
CA ALA A 316 -6.47 -25.45 -24.22
C ALA A 316 -7.50 -24.30 -24.20
N GLY A 317 -7.37 -23.37 -23.25
CA GLY A 317 -8.35 -22.31 -22.99
C GLY A 317 -9.56 -22.73 -22.13
N LYS A 318 -9.77 -24.02 -21.85
CA LYS A 318 -10.80 -24.48 -20.90
C LYS A 318 -10.42 -24.10 -19.47
N ALA A 319 -11.39 -23.59 -18.70
CA ALA A 319 -11.26 -23.42 -17.26
C ALA A 319 -11.26 -24.80 -16.58
N LEU A 320 -10.27 -25.03 -15.72
CA LEU A 320 -9.97 -26.30 -15.09
C LEU A 320 -10.51 -26.38 -13.66
N ALA A 321 -10.22 -25.36 -12.85
CA ALA A 321 -10.62 -25.29 -11.46
C ALA A 321 -10.79 -23.83 -11.03
N LYS A 322 -11.55 -23.62 -9.95
CA LYS A 322 -11.58 -22.38 -9.19
C LYS A 322 -10.82 -22.55 -7.88
N ARG A 323 -10.35 -21.44 -7.30
CA ARG A 323 -9.92 -21.36 -5.90
C ARG A 323 -10.21 -19.97 -5.36
N ASP A 324 -11.23 -19.86 -4.51
CA ASP A 324 -11.66 -18.62 -3.85
C ASP A 324 -11.82 -17.45 -4.84
N GLY A 325 -12.42 -17.76 -5.99
CA GLY A 325 -12.68 -16.80 -7.07
C GLY A 325 -11.53 -16.62 -8.08
N ALA A 326 -10.31 -17.09 -7.81
CA ALA A 326 -9.29 -17.27 -8.85
C ALA A 326 -9.68 -18.42 -9.78
N VAL A 327 -9.27 -18.35 -11.05
CA VAL A 327 -9.61 -19.38 -12.06
C VAL A 327 -8.36 -19.89 -12.76
N LEU A 328 -8.19 -21.21 -12.77
CA LEU A 328 -7.14 -21.93 -13.50
C LEU A 328 -7.59 -22.23 -14.92
N PHE A 329 -6.83 -21.82 -15.93
CA PHE A 329 -7.08 -22.13 -17.33
C PHE A 329 -6.00 -23.05 -17.88
N LYS A 330 -6.38 -24.10 -18.63
CA LYS A 330 -5.42 -24.88 -19.42
C LYS A 330 -4.81 -23.99 -20.50
N THR A 331 -3.51 -24.11 -20.72
CA THR A 331 -2.78 -23.38 -21.77
C THR A 331 -2.33 -24.32 -22.88
N ALA A 332 -1.75 -23.79 -23.96
CA ALA A 332 -1.11 -24.61 -24.97
C ALA A 332 0.04 -25.44 -24.33
N PRO A 333 0.22 -26.71 -24.71
CA PRO A 333 1.40 -27.46 -24.31
C PRO A 333 2.65 -26.83 -24.94
N CYS A 334 3.79 -26.91 -24.24
CA CYS A 334 5.07 -26.59 -24.86
C CYS A 334 5.51 -27.72 -25.81
N THR A 335 6.40 -27.40 -26.75
CA THR A 335 7.00 -28.36 -27.69
C THR A 335 8.09 -29.25 -27.09
N HIS A 336 8.43 -29.06 -25.81
CA HIS A 336 9.43 -29.85 -25.10
C HIS A 336 8.82 -31.15 -24.56
N ASN A 337 9.45 -32.29 -24.85
CA ASN A 337 9.17 -33.53 -24.11
C ASN A 337 9.68 -33.38 -22.67
N GLU A 338 8.88 -33.76 -21.67
CA GLU A 338 9.19 -33.65 -20.23
C GLU A 338 9.75 -32.25 -19.82
N CYS A 339 8.89 -31.23 -19.84
CA CYS A 339 9.35 -29.83 -19.73
C CYS A 339 9.95 -29.45 -18.36
N GLN A 340 11.28 -29.32 -18.33
CA GLN A 340 12.04 -28.75 -17.21
C GLN A 340 12.18 -27.21 -17.23
N TYR A 341 11.80 -26.53 -18.32
CA TYR A 341 12.03 -25.09 -18.52
C TYR A 341 10.98 -24.16 -17.88
N GLY A 342 10.03 -24.75 -17.15
CA GLY A 342 8.96 -24.03 -16.46
C GLY A 342 7.99 -23.29 -17.40
N CYS A 343 7.71 -23.87 -18.58
CA CYS A 343 6.67 -23.37 -19.49
C CYS A 343 5.28 -23.38 -18.85
N GLY A 344 5.02 -24.39 -18.01
CA GLY A 344 3.74 -24.63 -17.35
C GLY A 344 2.66 -25.18 -18.27
N VAL A 345 1.71 -25.88 -17.66
CA VAL A 345 0.60 -26.58 -18.34
C VAL A 345 -0.72 -25.83 -18.24
N ALA A 346 -0.82 -24.90 -17.28
CA ALA A 346 -1.99 -24.10 -17.00
C ALA A 346 -1.61 -22.80 -16.31
N VAL A 347 -2.52 -21.82 -16.30
CA VAL A 347 -2.29 -20.48 -15.70
C VAL A 347 -3.45 -20.10 -14.80
N TRP A 348 -3.14 -19.74 -13.56
CA TRP A 348 -4.10 -19.11 -12.65
C TRP A 348 -4.21 -17.63 -13.00
N LEU A 349 -5.44 -17.15 -13.16
CA LEU A 349 -5.76 -15.73 -13.23
C LEU A 349 -6.57 -15.39 -11.98
N THR A 350 -6.03 -14.54 -11.10
CA THR A 350 -6.66 -14.29 -9.79
C THR A 350 -7.74 -13.21 -9.88
N HIS A 351 -7.53 -12.16 -10.69
CA HIS A 351 -8.42 -10.98 -10.74
C HIS A 351 -8.72 -10.50 -12.17
N GLY A 352 -9.93 -9.96 -12.33
CA GLY A 352 -10.39 -9.32 -13.56
C GLY A 352 -11.03 -7.96 -13.34
N ARG A 353 -11.23 -7.21 -14.44
CA ARG A 353 -11.95 -5.92 -14.44
C ARG A 353 -12.58 -5.66 -15.81
N LEU A 354 -13.85 -5.27 -15.82
CA LEU A 354 -14.54 -4.87 -17.06
C LEU A 354 -13.93 -3.59 -17.67
N PRO A 355 -13.95 -3.40 -19.00
CA PRO A 355 -13.61 -2.12 -19.60
C PRO A 355 -14.57 -1.01 -19.13
N LYS A 356 -14.14 0.24 -19.24
CA LYS A 356 -15.03 1.38 -18.98
C LYS A 356 -16.19 1.38 -19.97
N ALA A 357 -17.40 1.69 -19.50
CA ALA A 357 -18.57 1.87 -20.37
C ALA A 357 -18.41 3.06 -21.33
N THR A 358 -17.74 4.13 -20.90
CA THR A 358 -17.41 5.31 -21.73
C THR A 358 -16.00 5.81 -21.39
N ALA A 359 -15.41 6.67 -22.23
CA ALA A 359 -14.09 7.26 -21.95
C ALA A 359 -14.08 8.09 -20.64
N SER A 360 -15.18 8.80 -20.36
CA SER A 360 -15.39 9.65 -19.18
C SER A 360 -15.75 8.88 -17.91
N ALA A 361 -16.29 7.67 -18.01
CA ALA A 361 -16.64 6.86 -16.85
C ALA A 361 -15.43 6.60 -15.93
N ALA A 362 -15.69 6.47 -14.63
CA ALA A 362 -14.66 6.02 -13.69
C ALA A 362 -14.29 4.54 -13.94
N LEU A 363 -13.18 4.06 -13.36
CA LEU A 363 -12.81 2.65 -13.51
C LEU A 363 -13.74 1.74 -12.70
N SER A 364 -14.07 0.57 -13.22
CA SER A 364 -14.68 -0.52 -12.47
C SER A 364 -13.72 -1.06 -11.40
N ALA A 365 -14.29 -1.64 -10.33
CA ALA A 365 -13.51 -2.37 -9.33
C ALA A 365 -12.76 -3.56 -9.98
N LYS A 366 -11.61 -3.94 -9.41
CA LYS A 366 -10.99 -5.23 -9.72
C LYS A 366 -11.56 -6.27 -8.77
N VAL A 367 -12.17 -7.31 -9.32
CA VAL A 367 -12.83 -8.39 -8.57
C VAL A 367 -12.16 -9.74 -8.89
N PRO A 368 -12.39 -10.80 -8.11
CA PRO A 368 -11.89 -12.13 -8.41
C PRO A 368 -12.28 -12.58 -9.82
N MET A 369 -11.44 -13.39 -10.45
CA MET A 369 -11.58 -13.71 -11.87
C MET A 369 -12.93 -14.39 -12.20
N ALA A 370 -13.45 -15.23 -11.31
CA ALA A 370 -14.74 -15.89 -11.47
C ALA A 370 -15.90 -14.87 -11.55
N GLU A 371 -15.96 -13.91 -10.61
CA GLU A 371 -16.93 -12.82 -10.63
C GLU A 371 -16.77 -11.94 -11.87
N ALA A 372 -15.53 -11.63 -12.25
CA ALA A 372 -15.24 -10.83 -13.43
C ALA A 372 -15.73 -11.49 -14.73
N LEU A 373 -15.66 -12.83 -14.83
CA LEU A 373 -16.19 -13.60 -15.95
C LEU A 373 -17.71 -13.55 -15.99
N VAL A 374 -18.38 -13.77 -14.86
CA VAL A 374 -19.86 -13.66 -14.76
C VAL A 374 -20.31 -12.26 -15.18
N ALA A 375 -19.69 -11.21 -14.63
CA ALA A 375 -19.99 -9.81 -14.96
C ALA A 375 -19.68 -9.45 -16.43
N ALA A 376 -18.77 -10.17 -17.10
CA ALA A 376 -18.47 -10.02 -18.52
C ALA A 376 -19.46 -10.75 -19.45
N GLY A 377 -20.37 -11.56 -18.90
CA GLY A 377 -21.25 -12.45 -19.66
C GLY A 377 -20.60 -13.78 -20.06
N GLU A 378 -19.49 -14.16 -19.43
CA GLU A 378 -18.73 -15.39 -19.67
C GLU A 378 -19.01 -16.49 -18.63
N GLY A 379 -20.13 -16.41 -17.89
CA GLY A 379 -20.48 -17.36 -16.83
C GLY A 379 -20.46 -18.83 -17.28
N ALA A 380 -20.84 -19.10 -18.53
CA ALA A 380 -20.78 -20.44 -19.13
C ALA A 380 -19.37 -21.07 -19.16
N ARG A 381 -18.29 -20.28 -19.04
CA ARG A 381 -16.93 -20.83 -18.90
C ARG A 381 -16.70 -21.51 -17.55
N LEU A 382 -17.53 -21.21 -16.55
CA LEU A 382 -17.44 -21.72 -15.18
C LEU A 382 -18.40 -22.90 -14.92
N GLU A 383 -19.27 -23.22 -15.87
CA GLU A 383 -20.17 -24.38 -15.79
C GLU A 383 -19.37 -25.68 -15.72
N GLY A 384 -19.68 -26.50 -14.71
CA GLY A 384 -18.96 -27.74 -14.41
C GLY A 384 -17.52 -27.56 -13.88
N VAL A 385 -17.06 -26.32 -13.64
CA VAL A 385 -15.69 -26.08 -13.13
C VAL A 385 -15.69 -26.26 -11.61
N PRO A 386 -14.98 -27.26 -11.05
CA PRO A 386 -14.97 -27.53 -9.62
C PRO A 386 -14.25 -26.44 -8.82
N GLU A 387 -14.64 -26.29 -7.56
CA GLU A 387 -13.85 -25.58 -6.56
C GLU A 387 -12.73 -26.50 -6.06
N TRP A 388 -11.48 -26.06 -6.16
CA TRP A 388 -10.34 -26.76 -5.56
C TRP A 388 -10.08 -26.21 -4.16
N THR A 389 -10.92 -26.67 -3.22
CA THR A 389 -10.79 -26.38 -1.80
C THR A 389 -9.50 -26.97 -1.23
N GLU A 390 -8.68 -26.15 -0.58
CA GLU A 390 -7.48 -26.57 0.14
C GLU A 390 -7.85 -27.02 1.57
N THR A 391 -7.56 -28.27 1.90
CA THR A 391 -7.69 -28.88 3.24
C THR A 391 -6.34 -29.05 3.95
N GLU A 392 -5.26 -29.10 3.17
CA GLU A 392 -3.86 -29.17 3.57
C GLU A 392 -3.18 -27.88 3.07
N PHE A 393 -2.30 -27.29 3.89
CA PHE A 393 -1.75 -25.96 3.65
C PHE A 393 -0.24 -25.93 3.40
N GLN A 394 0.39 -27.09 3.28
CA GLN A 394 1.81 -27.23 2.91
C GLN A 394 2.06 -26.53 1.57
N GLU A 395 3.25 -25.94 1.41
CA GLU A 395 3.65 -25.38 0.11
C GLU A 395 3.74 -26.49 -0.96
N ILE A 396 3.10 -26.23 -2.10
CA ILE A 396 3.18 -27.00 -3.34
C ILE A 396 3.91 -26.11 -4.38
N PRO A 397 5.23 -26.27 -4.56
CA PRO A 397 6.00 -25.41 -5.45
C PRO A 397 5.52 -25.47 -6.90
N GLY A 398 5.34 -24.31 -7.52
CA GLY A 398 4.97 -24.24 -8.93
C GLY A 398 3.46 -24.24 -9.21
N THR A 399 2.60 -24.06 -8.20
CA THR A 399 1.22 -23.60 -8.39
C THR A 399 0.98 -22.27 -7.66
N TYR A 400 -0.10 -21.58 -8.00
CA TYR A 400 -0.70 -20.64 -7.06
C TYR A 400 -1.23 -21.41 -5.85
N GLN A 401 -0.99 -20.87 -4.67
CA GLN A 401 -1.74 -21.08 -3.43
C GLN A 401 -1.97 -19.70 -2.84
N GLN A 402 -3.20 -19.39 -2.44
CA GLN A 402 -3.51 -18.08 -1.90
C GLN A 402 -2.94 -17.93 -0.48
N VAL A 403 -2.95 -19.01 0.29
CA VAL A 403 -2.29 -19.15 1.59
C VAL A 403 -1.51 -20.47 1.61
N TYR A 404 -0.31 -20.49 2.16
CA TYR A 404 0.48 -21.72 2.35
C TYR A 404 1.40 -21.63 3.57
N VAL A 405 1.92 -22.78 4.01
CA VAL A 405 2.72 -22.93 5.22
C VAL A 405 4.01 -23.69 4.91
N ARG A 406 5.14 -23.15 5.38
CA ARG A 406 6.43 -23.86 5.43
C ARG A 406 6.78 -24.17 6.88
N THR A 407 7.01 -25.42 7.21
CA THR A 407 7.51 -25.82 8.53
C THR A 407 9.04 -25.81 8.55
N VAL A 408 9.63 -25.15 9.54
CA VAL A 408 11.07 -25.21 9.85
C VAL A 408 11.24 -25.90 11.20
N LYS A 409 12.07 -26.94 11.26
CA LYS A 409 12.44 -27.60 12.51
C LYS A 409 13.68 -26.93 13.10
N GLU A 410 13.64 -26.64 14.39
CA GLU A 410 14.76 -26.06 15.14
C GLU A 410 14.79 -26.70 16.54
N GLY A 411 15.85 -27.46 16.84
CA GLY A 411 15.91 -28.29 18.05
C GLY A 411 14.79 -29.34 18.13
N ASP A 412 14.09 -29.37 19.26
CA ASP A 412 12.87 -30.16 19.52
C ASP A 412 11.58 -29.43 19.12
N GLY A 413 11.68 -28.15 18.73
CA GLY A 413 10.57 -27.28 18.37
C GLY A 413 10.34 -27.15 16.86
N LEU A 414 9.17 -26.62 16.53
CA LEU A 414 8.76 -26.29 15.17
C LEU A 414 8.41 -24.81 15.04
N ILE A 415 8.83 -24.23 13.93
CA ILE A 415 8.47 -22.88 13.48
C ILE A 415 7.56 -23.05 12.27
N GLN A 416 6.35 -22.50 12.33
CA GLN A 416 5.40 -22.54 11.23
C GLN A 416 5.36 -21.17 10.54
N LEU A 417 5.78 -21.13 9.27
CA LEU A 417 5.85 -19.91 8.47
C LEU A 417 4.62 -19.84 7.57
N VAL A 418 3.66 -18.97 7.87
CA VAL A 418 2.39 -18.83 7.14
C VAL A 418 2.50 -17.65 6.17
N TYR A 419 2.33 -17.93 4.88
CA TYR A 419 2.41 -16.98 3.79
C TYR A 419 1.02 -16.78 3.18
N TRP A 420 0.66 -15.55 2.79
CA TRP A 420 -0.55 -15.27 2.03
C TRP A 420 -0.28 -14.20 0.97
N ASP A 421 -0.52 -14.50 -0.30
CA ASP A 421 -0.32 -13.54 -1.40
C ASP A 421 -1.67 -13.03 -1.93
N PHE A 422 -2.39 -12.33 -1.05
CA PHE A 422 -3.60 -11.62 -1.43
C PHE A 422 -3.26 -10.46 -2.37
N TYR A 423 -4.03 -10.30 -3.44
CA TYR A 423 -3.68 -9.35 -4.50
C TYR A 423 -3.70 -7.89 -4.03
N ASN A 424 -2.56 -7.20 -4.17
CA ASN A 424 -2.29 -5.89 -3.57
C ASN A 424 -2.45 -5.86 -2.03
N GLY A 425 -2.29 -6.97 -1.32
CA GLY A 425 -2.44 -7.08 0.13
C GLY A 425 -3.86 -6.82 0.66
N ALA A 426 -4.86 -6.79 -0.22
CA ALA A 426 -6.26 -6.56 0.15
C ALA A 426 -6.87 -7.83 0.76
N MET A 427 -7.27 -7.77 2.03
CA MET A 427 -7.85 -8.91 2.76
C MET A 427 -9.38 -8.91 2.56
N SER A 428 -9.91 -9.80 1.74
CA SER A 428 -11.38 -10.00 1.61
C SER A 428 -11.91 -10.84 2.76
N THR A 429 -13.23 -10.80 3.00
CA THR A 429 -13.93 -11.64 3.99
C THR A 429 -13.54 -13.12 3.83
N THR A 430 -13.71 -13.67 2.62
CA THR A 430 -13.32 -15.05 2.28
C THR A 430 -11.81 -15.31 2.38
N GLY A 431 -10.97 -14.32 2.07
CA GLY A 431 -9.52 -14.43 2.22
C GLY A 431 -9.10 -14.53 3.67
N CYS A 432 -9.72 -13.75 4.56
CA CYS A 432 -9.54 -13.82 6.00
C CYS A 432 -9.99 -15.17 6.57
N GLU A 433 -11.18 -15.65 6.19
CA GLU A 433 -11.69 -16.97 6.58
C GLU A 433 -10.71 -18.09 6.14
N HIS A 434 -10.19 -18.00 4.91
CA HIS A 434 -9.17 -18.91 4.40
C HIS A 434 -7.88 -18.84 5.24
N LEU A 435 -7.40 -17.64 5.57
CA LEU A 435 -6.22 -17.45 6.43
C LEU A 435 -6.44 -17.98 7.85
N VAL A 436 -7.62 -17.81 8.44
CA VAL A 436 -7.98 -18.42 9.74
C VAL A 436 -7.90 -19.95 9.66
N ARG A 437 -8.41 -20.59 8.59
CA ARG A 437 -8.27 -22.04 8.39
C ARG A 437 -6.80 -22.45 8.34
N ALA A 438 -5.97 -21.71 7.59
CA ALA A 438 -4.53 -21.98 7.48
C ALA A 438 -3.78 -21.81 8.80
N LEU A 439 -4.08 -20.75 9.57
CA LEU A 439 -3.48 -20.48 10.88
C LEU A 439 -3.88 -21.57 11.89
N ARG A 440 -5.18 -21.92 11.97
CA ARG A 440 -5.67 -23.01 12.82
C ARG A 440 -5.05 -24.36 12.46
N TRP A 441 -4.91 -24.67 11.17
CA TRP A 441 -4.21 -25.86 10.68
C TRP A 441 -2.73 -25.84 11.09
N ALA A 442 -2.02 -24.73 10.87
CA ALA A 442 -0.60 -24.58 11.16
C ALA A 442 -0.31 -24.75 12.66
N THR A 443 -1.21 -24.27 13.52
CA THR A 443 -1.08 -24.35 14.97
C THR A 443 -1.73 -25.58 15.61
N HIS A 444 -2.35 -26.48 14.85
CA HIS A 444 -3.05 -27.65 15.39
C HIS A 444 -2.10 -28.55 16.21
N PRO A 445 -2.52 -29.17 17.34
CA PRO A 445 -1.67 -30.08 18.12
C PRO A 445 -1.01 -31.19 17.29
N ASP A 446 -1.72 -31.72 16.29
CA ASP A 446 -1.21 -32.77 15.38
C ASP A 446 -0.07 -32.31 14.46
N ARG A 447 0.28 -31.01 14.46
CA ARG A 447 1.49 -30.50 13.80
C ARG A 447 2.73 -30.57 14.68
N GLY A 448 2.60 -30.95 15.95
CA GLY A 448 3.70 -31.19 16.89
C GLY A 448 4.00 -30.00 17.81
N ASN A 449 5.23 -29.98 18.34
CA ASN A 449 5.73 -28.99 19.30
C ASN A 449 6.01 -27.63 18.62
N ILE A 450 4.96 -26.93 18.20
CA ILE A 450 5.06 -25.59 17.63
C ILE A 450 5.51 -24.62 18.73
N LYS A 451 6.59 -23.89 18.47
CA LYS A 451 7.12 -22.84 19.36
C LYS A 451 6.85 -21.44 18.79
N VAL A 452 6.98 -21.27 17.48
CA VAL A 452 6.87 -19.96 16.82
C VAL A 452 5.95 -20.03 15.61
N LEU A 453 5.04 -19.06 15.52
CA LEU A 453 4.20 -18.82 14.34
C LEU A 453 4.70 -17.56 13.61
N GLY A 454 5.41 -17.75 12.50
CA GLY A 454 5.91 -16.68 11.63
C GLY A 454 4.85 -16.26 10.61
N LEU A 455 4.42 -15.00 10.67
CA LEU A 455 3.41 -14.40 9.81
C LEU A 455 4.11 -13.67 8.65
N MET A 456 4.22 -14.33 7.49
CA MET A 456 5.15 -13.95 6.41
C MET A 456 4.56 -13.03 5.34
N GLY A 457 3.23 -12.89 5.28
CA GLY A 457 2.53 -12.14 4.23
C GLY A 457 2.88 -12.61 2.81
N GLY A 458 2.75 -11.70 1.85
CA GLY A 458 3.04 -11.93 0.43
C GLY A 458 3.87 -10.80 -0.17
N SER A 459 3.52 -10.40 -1.40
CA SER A 459 4.08 -9.21 -2.07
C SER A 459 3.88 -7.93 -1.25
N TYR A 460 2.75 -7.81 -0.57
CA TYR A 460 2.49 -6.93 0.56
C TYR A 460 2.36 -7.78 1.83
N PHE A 461 2.58 -7.20 3.01
CA PHE A 461 2.16 -7.88 4.24
C PHE A 461 0.63 -7.88 4.35
N SER A 462 0.03 -6.69 4.42
CA SER A 462 -1.41 -6.47 4.30
C SER A 462 -1.70 -4.97 4.13
N ASN A 463 -2.76 -4.62 3.42
CA ASN A 463 -3.31 -3.26 3.35
C ASN A 463 -4.70 -3.15 4.01
N GLY A 464 -5.08 -4.15 4.82
CA GLY A 464 -6.39 -4.24 5.48
C GLY A 464 -7.53 -4.59 4.52
N VAL A 465 -8.73 -4.06 4.82
CA VAL A 465 -10.00 -4.31 4.13
C VAL A 465 -9.93 -4.28 2.60
N ALA A 466 -10.59 -5.23 1.95
CA ALA A 466 -10.62 -5.34 0.49
C ALA A 466 -11.62 -4.36 -0.14
N LEU A 467 -11.25 -3.08 -0.17
CA LEU A 467 -12.09 -1.98 -0.67
C LEU A 467 -12.70 -2.23 -2.06
N ASN A 468 -12.03 -2.96 -2.96
CA ASN A 468 -12.59 -3.31 -4.27
C ASN A 468 -13.79 -4.27 -4.17
N ILE A 469 -13.72 -5.26 -3.27
CA ILE A 469 -14.77 -6.28 -3.04
C ILE A 469 -15.98 -5.63 -2.38
N ILE A 470 -15.72 -4.85 -1.33
CA ILE A 470 -16.71 -4.00 -0.66
C ILE A 470 -17.45 -3.11 -1.67
N GLU A 471 -16.73 -2.52 -2.62
CA GLU A 471 -17.27 -1.61 -3.63
C GLU A 471 -17.95 -2.32 -4.83
N SER A 472 -17.80 -3.65 -4.95
CA SER A 472 -18.53 -4.47 -5.93
C SER A 472 -19.70 -5.24 -5.34
N ALA A 473 -19.79 -5.38 -4.01
CA ALA A 473 -20.90 -6.03 -3.33
C ALA A 473 -22.23 -5.24 -3.47
N ASP A 474 -23.35 -5.96 -3.47
CA ASP A 474 -24.70 -5.37 -3.55
C ASP A 474 -25.00 -4.41 -2.38
N HIS A 475 -24.40 -4.68 -1.21
CA HIS A 475 -24.56 -3.91 0.01
C HIS A 475 -23.20 -3.58 0.64
N PRO A 476 -22.48 -2.55 0.12
CA PRO A 476 -21.11 -2.25 0.55
C PRO A 476 -20.93 -2.07 2.06
N GLY A 477 -21.86 -1.42 2.77
CA GLY A 477 -21.78 -1.30 4.23
C GLY A 477 -21.84 -2.65 4.97
N ARG A 478 -22.60 -3.63 4.45
CA ARG A 478 -22.64 -4.99 5.01
C ARG A 478 -21.36 -5.76 4.71
N GLU A 479 -20.80 -5.61 3.51
CA GLU A 479 -19.49 -6.22 3.19
C GLU A 479 -18.35 -5.58 3.99
N THR A 480 -18.40 -4.26 4.27
CA THR A 480 -17.46 -3.62 5.21
C THR A 480 -17.54 -4.25 6.60
N TRP A 481 -18.76 -4.47 7.12
CA TRP A 481 -18.99 -5.09 8.42
C TRP A 481 -18.52 -6.55 8.48
N ALA A 482 -18.83 -7.36 7.46
CA ALA A 482 -18.36 -8.74 7.37
C ALA A 482 -16.83 -8.81 7.24
N ASN A 483 -16.25 -7.99 6.37
CA ASN A 483 -14.81 -7.99 6.11
C ASN A 483 -14.00 -7.56 7.34
N ILE A 484 -14.43 -6.54 8.08
CA ILE A 484 -13.69 -6.10 9.26
C ILE A 484 -13.75 -7.13 10.40
N ASN A 485 -14.89 -7.79 10.61
CA ASN A 485 -14.99 -8.90 11.58
C ASN A 485 -14.08 -10.06 11.19
N ALA A 486 -14.01 -10.42 9.90
CA ALA A 486 -13.13 -11.49 9.44
C ALA A 486 -11.64 -11.12 9.60
N ILE A 487 -11.25 -9.84 9.50
CA ILE A 487 -9.88 -9.40 9.83
C ILE A 487 -9.67 -9.47 11.35
N ASP A 488 -10.61 -8.99 12.16
CA ASP A 488 -10.51 -9.04 13.62
C ASP A 488 -10.43 -10.48 14.14
N ASP A 489 -11.06 -11.46 13.48
CA ASP A 489 -10.90 -12.89 13.78
C ASP A 489 -9.47 -13.41 13.53
N VAL A 490 -8.81 -12.93 12.47
CA VAL A 490 -7.38 -13.21 12.23
C VAL A 490 -6.53 -12.58 13.34
N VAL A 491 -6.83 -11.34 13.71
CA VAL A 491 -6.08 -10.60 14.74
C VAL A 491 -6.27 -11.21 16.13
N GLU A 492 -7.48 -11.60 16.51
CA GLU A 492 -7.79 -12.17 17.82
C GLU A 492 -7.11 -13.53 18.03
N LEU A 493 -7.04 -14.34 16.96
CA LEU A 493 -6.27 -15.59 16.96
C LEU A 493 -4.77 -15.34 17.21
N ILE A 494 -4.18 -14.33 16.56
CA ILE A 494 -2.77 -13.94 16.70
C ILE A 494 -2.50 -13.33 18.08
N ALA A 495 -3.36 -12.41 18.52
CA ALA A 495 -3.26 -11.73 19.81
C ALA A 495 -3.35 -12.74 20.97
N GLY A 496 -4.11 -13.82 20.82
CA GLY A 496 -4.03 -14.99 21.69
C GLY A 496 -4.54 -14.73 23.11
N ASP A 497 -5.71 -14.10 23.23
CA ASP A 497 -6.30 -13.74 24.53
C ASP A 497 -6.62 -14.98 25.40
N VAL A 498 -6.22 -14.91 26.68
CA VAL A 498 -6.48 -15.92 27.73
C VAL A 498 -7.35 -15.39 28.87
N SER A 499 -7.87 -14.16 28.73
CA SER A 499 -8.80 -13.56 29.70
C SER A 499 -9.93 -14.53 30.02
N SER A 500 -10.24 -14.69 31.31
CA SER A 500 -11.07 -15.76 31.87
C SER A 500 -12.59 -15.65 31.60
N GLN A 501 -12.95 -14.99 30.50
CA GLN A 501 -14.25 -14.46 30.05
C GLN A 501 -14.48 -12.96 30.37
N PRO A 502 -15.08 -12.18 29.44
CA PRO A 502 -15.51 -12.59 28.10
C PRO A 502 -14.34 -12.71 27.08
N ARG A 503 -14.40 -13.72 26.21
CA ARG A 503 -13.75 -13.74 24.88
C ARG A 503 -14.82 -13.59 23.80
N SER A 504 -14.46 -13.42 22.52
CA SER A 504 -15.46 -13.50 21.45
C SER A 504 -16.04 -14.90 21.30
N ASP A 505 -17.21 -15.01 20.65
CA ASP A 505 -17.78 -16.30 20.25
C ASP A 505 -16.82 -17.10 19.35
N PHE A 506 -16.04 -16.41 18.50
CA PHE A 506 -15.06 -17.00 17.59
C PHE A 506 -13.92 -17.74 18.31
N MET A 507 -13.50 -17.26 19.49
CA MET A 507 -12.45 -17.86 20.32
C MET A 507 -12.96 -18.71 21.49
N THR A 508 -14.26 -18.68 21.82
CA THR A 508 -14.79 -19.30 23.04
C THR A 508 -14.46 -20.79 23.18
N SER A 509 -14.51 -21.55 22.08
CA SER A 509 -14.21 -22.99 22.06
C SER A 509 -12.80 -23.36 21.55
N VAL A 510 -11.92 -22.37 21.36
CA VAL A 510 -10.59 -22.57 20.74
C VAL A 510 -9.51 -22.19 21.75
N PRO A 511 -8.60 -23.11 22.13
CA PRO A 511 -7.42 -22.77 22.92
C PRO A 511 -6.58 -21.72 22.18
N SER A 512 -6.31 -20.60 22.83
CA SER A 512 -5.49 -19.52 22.28
C SER A 512 -4.05 -19.97 21.99
N LEU A 513 -3.35 -19.22 21.16
CA LEU A 513 -1.93 -19.47 20.89
C LEU A 513 -1.06 -19.33 22.16
N THR A 514 -1.45 -18.44 23.07
CA THR A 514 -0.80 -18.27 24.38
C THR A 514 -1.11 -19.43 25.34
N GLU A 515 -2.33 -19.98 25.36
CA GLU A 515 -2.62 -21.24 26.07
C GLU A 515 -1.75 -22.39 25.57
N ARG A 516 -1.44 -22.40 24.26
CA ARG A 516 -0.63 -23.39 23.56
C ARG A 516 0.89 -23.17 23.65
N GLY A 517 1.36 -22.07 24.26
CA GLY A 517 2.78 -21.76 24.38
C GLY A 517 3.46 -21.31 23.08
N ILE A 518 2.67 -20.82 22.11
CA ILE A 518 3.15 -20.39 20.79
C ILE A 518 3.37 -18.87 20.79
N VAL A 519 4.58 -18.43 20.46
CA VAL A 519 4.90 -17.00 20.24
C VAL A 519 4.63 -16.63 18.78
N THR A 520 3.97 -15.49 18.57
CA THR A 520 3.65 -14.98 17.22
C THR A 520 4.67 -13.95 16.76
N VAL A 521 5.16 -14.08 15.53
CA VAL A 521 6.14 -13.14 14.97
C VAL A 521 5.69 -12.66 13.60
N THR A 522 5.43 -11.36 13.49
CA THR A 522 5.20 -10.70 12.21
C THR A 522 6.52 -10.56 11.44
N CYS A 523 6.52 -10.95 10.17
CA CYS A 523 7.65 -10.87 9.25
C CYS A 523 7.27 -10.04 8.00
N MET A 524 7.25 -8.72 8.13
CA MET A 524 6.90 -7.80 7.04
C MET A 524 8.00 -7.75 5.97
N ARG A 525 7.85 -8.60 4.94
CA ARG A 525 8.68 -8.60 3.72
C ARG A 525 8.25 -7.57 2.67
N GLY A 526 7.03 -7.03 2.80
CA GLY A 526 6.42 -6.08 1.88
C GLY A 526 5.67 -4.98 2.64
N ASN A 527 5.23 -3.94 1.93
CA ASN A 527 4.55 -2.79 2.54
C ASN A 527 3.28 -3.18 3.32
N ALA A 528 2.94 -2.35 4.31
CA ALA A 528 1.72 -2.49 5.10
C ALA A 528 0.96 -1.15 5.22
N ALA A 529 -0.37 -1.20 5.25
CA ALA A 529 -1.22 -0.01 5.40
C ALA A 529 -2.50 -0.31 6.18
N ALA A 530 -3.01 0.72 6.89
CA ALA A 530 -4.24 0.67 7.69
C ALA A 530 -4.29 -0.60 8.57
N GLY A 531 -5.35 -1.40 8.44
CA GLY A 531 -5.55 -2.66 9.15
C GLY A 531 -4.38 -3.64 9.04
N GLY A 532 -3.64 -3.61 7.94
CA GLY A 532 -2.44 -4.43 7.78
C GLY A 532 -1.29 -4.06 8.72
N VAL A 533 -1.21 -2.82 9.21
CA VAL A 533 -0.22 -2.41 10.21
C VAL A 533 -0.69 -2.73 11.63
N ALA A 534 -1.99 -2.66 11.90
CA ALA A 534 -2.58 -3.11 13.17
C ALA A 534 -2.48 -4.63 13.34
N LEU A 535 -2.84 -5.41 12.31
CA LEU A 535 -2.59 -6.85 12.20
C LEU A 535 -1.11 -7.19 12.44
N ALA A 536 -0.18 -6.42 11.87
CA ALA A 536 1.24 -6.59 12.13
C ALA A 536 1.58 -6.40 13.62
N ALA A 537 1.10 -5.31 14.22
CA ALA A 537 1.38 -4.90 15.60
C ALA A 537 0.76 -5.79 16.68
N ALA A 538 -0.30 -6.55 16.36
CA ALA A 538 -0.93 -7.50 17.29
C ALA A 538 -0.07 -8.74 17.62
N ALA A 539 0.93 -9.06 16.78
CA ALA A 539 1.88 -10.13 17.06
C ALA A 539 2.84 -9.77 18.22
N ASP A 540 3.43 -10.78 18.84
CA ASP A 540 4.32 -10.63 19.99
C ASP A 540 5.67 -9.96 19.65
N ILE A 541 6.16 -10.19 18.42
CA ILE A 541 7.35 -9.55 17.85
C ILE A 541 7.05 -9.10 16.42
N VAL A 542 7.43 -7.87 16.09
CA VAL A 542 7.32 -7.30 14.73
C VAL A 542 8.70 -7.15 14.11
N VAL A 543 9.00 -8.01 13.14
CA VAL A 543 10.19 -7.96 12.29
C VAL A 543 9.83 -7.36 10.94
N SER A 544 10.51 -6.29 10.55
CA SER A 544 10.33 -5.62 9.26
C SER A 544 11.59 -5.70 8.41
N ALA A 545 11.45 -5.87 7.10
CA ALA A 545 12.55 -5.56 6.20
C ALA A 545 12.79 -4.04 6.18
N GLY A 546 14.05 -3.60 6.08
CA GLY A 546 14.41 -2.18 5.95
C GLY A 546 13.82 -1.50 4.70
N SER A 547 13.34 -2.29 3.74
CA SER A 547 12.68 -1.86 2.51
C SER A 547 11.19 -1.52 2.64
N VAL A 548 10.56 -1.78 3.79
CA VAL A 548 9.12 -1.59 4.02
C VAL A 548 8.75 -0.14 4.29
N VAL A 549 7.61 0.29 3.73
CA VAL A 549 6.82 1.45 4.19
C VAL A 549 5.59 0.98 4.94
N LEU A 550 5.29 1.64 6.06
CA LEU A 550 4.12 1.44 6.88
C LEU A 550 3.22 2.68 6.80
N ASN A 551 1.91 2.50 6.66
CA ASN A 551 0.92 3.58 6.75
C ASN A 551 -0.07 3.26 7.89
N PRO A 552 0.26 3.57 9.16
CA PRO A 552 -0.49 3.15 10.36
C PRO A 552 -1.74 4.01 10.63
N ALA A 553 -2.52 4.32 9.59
CA ALA A 553 -3.65 5.24 9.69
C ALA A 553 -4.83 4.85 8.79
N TYR A 554 -6.03 5.10 9.31
CA TYR A 554 -7.33 4.82 8.67
C TYR A 554 -8.09 6.10 8.27
N ARG A 555 -7.82 7.19 9.00
CA ARG A 555 -8.56 8.46 8.96
C ARG A 555 -8.64 9.09 7.58
N ALA A 556 -7.58 8.99 6.78
CA ALA A 556 -7.55 9.46 5.38
C ALA A 556 -8.51 8.70 4.44
N MET A 557 -9.00 7.51 4.84
CA MET A 557 -10.05 6.75 4.15
C MET A 557 -11.44 7.03 4.72
N GLY A 558 -11.57 7.89 5.75
CA GLY A 558 -12.83 8.13 6.45
C GLY A 558 -13.22 7.03 7.44
N LEU A 559 -12.24 6.23 7.88
CA LEU A 559 -12.41 5.13 8.82
C LEU A 559 -11.76 5.45 10.16
N HIS A 560 -12.37 4.97 11.25
CA HIS A 560 -11.75 4.88 12.57
C HIS A 560 -10.62 3.84 12.59
N GLY A 561 -10.92 2.62 12.10
CA GLY A 561 -10.04 1.45 12.14
C GLY A 561 -10.46 0.44 13.21
N SER A 562 -10.02 -0.82 13.04
CA SER A 562 -10.27 -1.94 13.96
C SER A 562 -8.95 -2.64 14.26
N GLU A 563 -8.89 -3.98 14.22
CA GLU A 563 -7.67 -4.77 14.32
C GLU A 563 -6.90 -4.58 15.63
N PHE A 564 -7.62 -4.27 16.71
CA PHE A 564 -7.12 -4.11 18.08
C PHE A 564 -6.01 -3.04 18.16
N HIS A 565 -6.07 -2.01 17.32
CA HIS A 565 -5.06 -0.94 17.27
C HIS A 565 -5.10 -0.04 18.53
N LEU A 566 -6.28 0.15 19.14
CA LEU A 566 -6.43 0.87 20.42
C LEU A 566 -5.70 0.15 21.57
N TYR A 567 -5.50 -1.16 21.47
CA TYR A 567 -4.64 -1.93 22.38
C TYR A 567 -3.19 -1.94 21.90
N SER A 568 -2.94 -2.51 20.72
CA SER A 568 -1.60 -2.87 20.26
C SER A 568 -0.70 -1.67 20.01
N TYR A 569 -1.21 -0.55 19.46
CA TYR A 569 -0.40 0.66 19.29
C TYR A 569 -0.14 1.31 20.65
N VAL A 570 -1.16 1.46 21.49
CA VAL A 570 -1.06 2.17 22.77
C VAL A 570 -0.09 1.48 23.73
N GLU A 571 -0.15 0.15 23.86
CA GLU A 571 0.83 -0.59 24.67
C GLU A 571 2.24 -0.46 24.08
N ARG A 572 2.41 -0.68 22.77
CA ARG A 572 3.74 -0.71 22.11
C ARG A 572 4.48 0.63 22.13
N CYS A 573 3.82 1.72 21.75
CA CYS A 573 4.46 3.03 21.54
C CYS A 573 4.00 4.12 22.53
N GLY A 574 3.02 3.83 23.37
CA GLY A 574 2.41 4.81 24.28
C GLY A 574 1.36 5.68 23.57
N ARG A 575 0.36 6.13 24.33
CA ARG A 575 -0.83 6.82 23.79
C ARG A 575 -0.50 8.02 22.90
N ASN A 576 0.48 8.85 23.27
CA ASN A 576 0.87 10.04 22.49
C ASN A 576 1.40 9.67 21.09
N VAL A 577 2.26 8.66 20.99
CA VAL A 577 2.79 8.22 19.70
C VAL A 577 1.68 7.55 18.91
N ALA A 578 0.89 6.66 19.53
CA ALA A 578 -0.26 6.02 18.90
C ALA A 578 -1.22 7.06 18.28
N THR A 579 -1.56 8.14 19.00
CA THR A 579 -2.40 9.23 18.48
C THR A 579 -1.77 9.90 17.26
N HIS A 580 -0.47 10.20 17.26
CA HIS A 580 0.22 10.75 16.09
C HIS A 580 0.16 9.81 14.88
N LEU A 581 0.39 8.50 15.09
CA LEU A 581 0.35 7.50 14.01
C LEU A 581 -0.99 7.54 13.26
N VAL A 582 -2.12 7.55 13.99
CA VAL A 582 -3.46 7.54 13.39
C VAL A 582 -3.95 8.91 12.91
N LYS A 583 -3.49 10.01 13.55
CA LYS A 583 -3.95 11.39 13.29
C LYS A 583 -3.18 12.10 12.20
N ASP A 584 -1.85 11.92 12.12
CA ASP A 584 -1.03 12.66 11.15
C ASP A 584 -1.13 12.06 9.74
N MET A 585 -1.49 10.77 9.63
CA MET A 585 -1.75 10.06 8.37
C MET A 585 -0.54 10.07 7.41
N LEU A 586 0.68 10.07 7.95
CA LEU A 586 1.93 10.07 7.20
C LEU A 586 2.53 8.67 7.05
N PRO A 587 3.21 8.37 5.92
CA PRO A 587 3.95 7.13 5.74
C PRO A 587 5.21 7.12 6.62
N LEU A 588 5.54 5.95 7.17
CA LEU A 588 6.75 5.71 7.96
C LEU A 588 7.66 4.69 7.27
N SER A 589 8.98 4.87 7.43
CA SER A 589 9.94 3.80 7.15
C SER A 589 9.91 2.73 8.25
N ALA A 590 10.41 1.53 7.94
CA ALA A 590 10.67 0.50 8.95
C ALA A 590 11.56 1.00 10.11
N ILE A 591 12.56 1.84 9.81
CA ILE A 591 13.49 2.39 10.81
C ILE A 591 12.77 3.37 11.75
N ARG A 592 12.03 4.34 11.19
CA ARG A 592 11.26 5.28 12.01
C ARG A 592 10.17 4.58 12.82
N SER A 593 9.56 3.55 12.27
CA SER A 593 8.57 2.73 13.00
C SER A 593 9.19 1.97 14.17
N ARG A 594 10.48 1.60 14.08
CA ARG A 594 11.25 1.02 15.20
C ARG A 594 11.63 2.05 16.25
N GLU A 595 12.07 3.24 15.85
CA GLU A 595 12.33 4.36 16.77
C GLU A 595 11.08 4.75 17.57
N LEU A 596 9.91 4.64 16.96
CA LEU A 596 8.62 4.90 17.58
C LEU A 596 8.07 3.70 18.39
N GLY A 597 8.71 2.53 18.38
CA GLY A 597 8.29 1.35 19.13
C GLY A 597 7.18 0.49 18.50
N LEU A 598 6.72 0.83 17.29
CA LEU A 598 5.72 0.05 16.55
C LEU A 598 6.30 -1.22 15.91
N VAL A 599 7.60 -1.19 15.56
CA VAL A 599 8.38 -2.31 15.01
C VAL A 599 9.48 -2.68 16.01
N ASP A 600 9.67 -3.95 16.30
CA ASP A 600 10.70 -4.40 17.26
C ASP A 600 12.08 -4.53 16.58
N VAL A 601 12.12 -5.19 15.42
CA VAL A 601 13.34 -5.53 14.68
C VAL A 601 13.26 -5.05 13.24
N VAL A 602 14.35 -4.46 12.73
CA VAL A 602 14.52 -4.16 11.30
C VAL A 602 15.69 -4.98 10.76
N VAL A 603 15.45 -5.76 9.70
CA VAL A 603 16.46 -6.59 9.02
C VAL A 603 16.73 -6.09 7.60
N GLY A 604 18.00 -6.17 7.18
CA GLY A 604 18.43 -5.68 5.86
C GLY A 604 18.42 -4.16 5.73
N GLY A 605 19.06 -3.67 4.67
CA GLY A 605 19.06 -2.27 4.27
C GLY A 605 17.77 -1.87 3.55
N ARG A 606 17.64 -0.57 3.24
CA ARG A 606 16.46 -0.03 2.53
C ARG A 606 16.34 -0.53 1.09
N ASP A 607 17.42 -1.03 0.51
CA ASP A 607 17.55 -1.54 -0.84
C ASP A 607 17.88 -3.05 -0.91
N THR A 608 17.87 -3.75 0.23
CA THR A 608 18.03 -5.21 0.31
C THR A 608 16.89 -5.95 -0.42
N PRO A 609 17.19 -6.93 -1.30
CA PRO A 609 16.18 -7.74 -1.97
C PRO A 609 15.27 -8.51 -1.00
N GLN A 610 14.00 -8.67 -1.36
CA GLN A 610 12.99 -9.31 -0.51
C GLN A 610 13.38 -10.73 -0.05
N ALA A 611 13.98 -11.53 -0.93
CA ALA A 611 14.43 -12.90 -0.62
C ALA A 611 15.60 -12.93 0.39
N GLU A 612 16.46 -11.91 0.39
CA GLU A 612 17.54 -11.78 1.38
C GLU A 612 16.97 -11.36 2.74
N SER A 613 16.04 -10.40 2.75
CA SER A 613 15.30 -10.03 3.96
C SER A 613 14.51 -11.22 4.55
N GLU A 614 13.91 -12.07 3.72
CA GLU A 614 13.26 -13.31 4.15
C GLU A 614 14.26 -14.29 4.79
N ALA A 615 15.43 -14.50 4.19
CA ALA A 615 16.47 -15.34 4.78
C ALA A 615 16.94 -14.81 6.14
N LEU A 616 17.06 -13.48 6.29
CA LEU A 616 17.38 -12.83 7.57
C LEU A 616 16.25 -12.98 8.61
N MET A 617 14.98 -12.88 8.20
CA MET A 617 13.82 -13.13 9.08
C MET A 617 13.80 -14.57 9.56
N ILE A 618 13.92 -15.55 8.66
CA ILE A 618 13.93 -16.97 9.03
C ILE A 618 15.12 -17.28 9.94
N LYS A 619 16.29 -16.66 9.73
CA LYS A 619 17.43 -16.75 10.65
C LYS A 619 17.10 -16.19 12.04
N PHE A 620 16.43 -15.04 12.13
CA PHE A 620 15.96 -14.49 13.41
C PHE A 620 14.99 -15.44 14.11
N LEU A 621 14.02 -16.01 13.39
CA LEU A 621 13.04 -16.96 13.96
C LEU A 621 13.72 -18.23 14.51
N ARG A 622 14.72 -18.77 13.80
CA ARG A 622 15.52 -19.91 14.29
C ARG A 622 16.25 -19.57 15.59
N ASN A 623 16.97 -18.46 15.61
CA ASN A 623 17.69 -18.00 16.80
C ASN A 623 16.73 -17.78 17.99
N LEU A 624 15.58 -17.15 17.76
CA LEU A 624 14.54 -16.93 18.77
C LEU A 624 14.02 -18.25 19.36
N ALA A 625 13.76 -19.26 18.52
CA ALA A 625 13.20 -20.54 18.95
C ALA A 625 14.09 -21.33 19.91
N VAL A 626 15.42 -21.12 19.88
CA VAL A 626 16.40 -21.78 20.75
C VAL A 626 17.08 -20.85 21.75
N ALA A 627 16.70 -19.57 21.79
CA ALA A 627 17.26 -18.61 22.73
C ALA A 627 16.93 -19.02 24.18
N PRO A 628 17.88 -18.93 25.13
CA PRO A 628 17.63 -19.26 26.53
C PRO A 628 16.70 -18.24 27.18
N ALA A 629 15.93 -18.64 28.20
CA ALA A 629 15.03 -17.74 28.94
C ALA A 629 15.72 -16.47 29.48
N ALA A 630 17.02 -16.56 29.83
CA ALA A 630 17.84 -15.44 30.28
C ALA A 630 18.10 -14.34 29.21
N ALA A 631 17.75 -14.57 27.94
CA ALA A 631 17.83 -13.56 26.88
C ALA A 631 16.65 -12.57 26.87
N LEU A 632 15.65 -12.74 27.75
CA LEU A 632 14.52 -11.82 27.86
C LEU A 632 14.99 -10.39 28.21
N GLY A 633 14.56 -9.41 27.43
CA GLY A 633 14.96 -8.02 27.60
C GLY A 633 16.31 -7.67 26.98
N SER A 634 17.01 -8.62 26.33
CA SER A 634 18.23 -8.29 25.58
C SER A 634 17.91 -7.42 24.34
N PRO A 635 18.87 -6.59 23.87
CA PRO A 635 18.72 -5.84 22.62
C PRO A 635 18.58 -6.70 21.35
N GLU A 636 18.86 -8.01 21.44
CA GLU A 636 18.75 -8.96 20.32
C GLU A 636 17.32 -9.44 20.11
N TYR A 637 16.51 -9.53 21.17
CA TYR A 637 15.13 -10.02 21.14
C TYR A 637 14.13 -8.99 21.71
N PRO A 638 14.06 -7.77 21.14
CA PRO A 638 13.00 -6.83 21.46
C PRO A 638 11.64 -7.44 21.10
N SER A 639 10.64 -7.09 21.89
CA SER A 639 9.30 -7.68 21.85
C SER A 639 8.27 -6.74 22.49
N ALA A 640 7.00 -7.03 22.24
CA ALA A 640 5.87 -6.28 22.78
C ALA A 640 5.90 -6.22 24.33
N PRO A 641 5.35 -5.17 24.96
CA PRO A 641 5.32 -5.07 26.42
C PRO A 641 4.59 -6.22 27.12
N TRP A 642 3.59 -6.84 26.48
CA TRP A 642 2.83 -7.93 27.07
C TRP A 642 3.59 -9.26 27.19
N THR A 643 4.72 -9.46 26.51
CA THR A 643 5.56 -10.67 26.69
C THR A 643 6.65 -10.52 27.77
N LYS A 644 6.74 -9.34 28.39
CA LYS A 644 7.78 -9.02 29.38
C LYS A 644 7.32 -9.40 30.78
N ALA A 645 8.29 -9.53 31.69
CA ALA A 645 7.99 -9.83 33.08
C ALA A 645 7.14 -8.72 33.71
N ILE A 646 6.11 -9.10 34.47
CA ILE A 646 5.27 -8.18 35.23
C ILE A 646 6.03 -7.78 36.50
N ALA A 647 6.11 -6.48 36.79
CA ALA A 647 6.77 -5.97 37.99
C ALA A 647 6.14 -6.59 39.26
N GLY A 648 6.98 -7.19 40.12
CA GLY A 648 6.55 -7.83 41.36
C GLY A 648 6.02 -9.27 41.23
N ALA A 649 5.87 -9.82 40.02
CA ALA A 649 5.53 -11.23 39.84
C ALA A 649 6.78 -12.13 39.94
N GLU A 650 6.66 -13.32 40.55
CA GLU A 650 7.74 -14.31 40.52
C GLU A 650 8.04 -14.76 39.08
N SER A 651 9.31 -14.95 38.74
CA SER A 651 9.69 -15.49 37.43
C SER A 651 9.20 -16.93 37.23
N SER A 652 9.04 -17.34 35.97
CA SER A 652 8.77 -18.74 35.64
C SER A 652 9.89 -19.65 36.13
N LYS A 653 9.53 -20.70 36.87
CA LYS A 653 10.46 -21.74 37.35
C LYS A 653 10.56 -22.93 36.38
N THR A 654 9.72 -22.96 35.34
CA THR A 654 9.61 -24.07 34.37
C THR A 654 10.02 -23.69 32.95
N ALA A 655 9.95 -22.40 32.57
CA ALA A 655 10.37 -21.95 31.25
C ALA A 655 11.90 -22.07 31.05
N GLN A 656 12.31 -22.82 30.04
CA GLN A 656 13.74 -23.02 29.70
C GLN A 656 14.17 -22.15 28.51
N THR A 657 13.29 -22.00 27.51
CA THR A 657 13.53 -21.13 26.35
C THR A 657 12.92 -19.73 26.54
N LEU A 658 13.40 -18.78 25.75
CA LEU A 658 12.86 -17.43 25.66
C LEU A 658 11.40 -17.44 25.20
N VAL A 659 11.05 -18.32 24.25
CA VAL A 659 9.69 -18.49 23.74
C VAL A 659 8.74 -18.95 24.84
N ASP A 660 9.12 -19.96 25.63
CA ASP A 660 8.30 -20.44 26.75
C ASP A 660 8.05 -19.33 27.78
N LEU A 661 9.10 -18.55 28.11
CA LEU A 661 9.00 -17.46 29.08
C LEU A 661 8.15 -16.29 28.55
N MET A 662 8.26 -15.93 27.26
CA MET A 662 7.43 -14.91 26.63
C MET A 662 5.94 -15.30 26.64
N ALA A 663 5.63 -16.56 26.34
CA ALA A 663 4.25 -17.05 26.35
C ALA A 663 3.65 -17.12 27.77
N ASP A 664 4.44 -17.55 28.76
CA ASP A 664 4.04 -17.57 30.18
C ASP A 664 3.82 -16.14 30.73
N ASN A 665 4.74 -15.20 30.45
CA ASN A 665 4.56 -13.79 30.80
C ASN A 665 3.27 -13.21 30.20
N LYS A 666 3.02 -13.46 28.91
CA LYS A 666 1.82 -13.01 28.19
C LYS A 666 0.54 -13.59 28.81
N ARG A 667 0.53 -14.89 29.12
CA ARG A 667 -0.58 -15.54 29.82
C ARG A 667 -0.90 -14.80 31.12
N ARG A 668 0.09 -14.63 31.99
CA ARG A 668 -0.08 -13.95 33.29
C ARG A 668 -0.48 -12.48 33.15
N ARG A 669 -0.02 -11.79 32.09
CA ARG A 669 -0.40 -10.40 31.81
C ARG A 669 -1.90 -10.32 31.55
N TYR A 670 -2.43 -11.22 30.71
CA TYR A 670 -3.85 -11.29 30.37
C TYR A 670 -4.73 -11.84 31.49
N GLU A 671 -4.23 -12.79 32.29
CA GLU A 671 -4.90 -13.29 33.50
C GLU A 671 -4.87 -12.30 34.69
N SER A 672 -4.11 -11.20 34.59
CA SER A 672 -4.01 -10.21 35.67
C SER A 672 -5.25 -9.32 35.77
N ALA A 673 -5.66 -9.00 37.01
CA ALA A 673 -6.83 -8.14 37.27
C ALA A 673 -6.73 -6.71 36.71
N ASN A 674 -5.53 -6.29 36.27
CA ASN A 674 -5.28 -4.98 35.64
C ASN A 674 -5.31 -5.04 34.10
N HIS A 675 -5.60 -6.20 33.50
CA HIS A 675 -5.81 -6.34 32.07
C HIS A 675 -7.27 -6.10 31.71
N THR A 676 -7.51 -5.27 30.70
CA THR A 676 -8.82 -5.17 30.05
C THR A 676 -8.87 -6.23 28.95
N PRO A 677 -9.83 -7.18 28.98
CA PRO A 677 -9.92 -8.25 27.98
C PRO A 677 -9.93 -7.69 26.56
N LEU A 678 -9.25 -8.36 25.63
CA LEU A 678 -9.05 -7.81 24.28
C LEU A 678 -10.38 -7.64 23.52
N VAL A 679 -11.37 -8.47 23.82
CA VAL A 679 -12.72 -8.35 23.24
C VAL A 679 -13.40 -7.00 23.58
N HIS A 680 -13.02 -6.32 24.66
CA HIS A 680 -13.55 -4.97 24.96
C HIS A 680 -13.04 -3.93 23.94
N TYR A 681 -11.78 -4.05 23.50
CA TYR A 681 -11.23 -3.21 22.43
C TYR A 681 -11.90 -3.55 21.10
N ARG A 682 -12.08 -4.84 20.79
CA ARG A 682 -12.81 -5.29 19.60
C ARG A 682 -14.21 -4.69 19.53
N HIS A 683 -15.01 -4.77 20.60
CA HIS A 683 -16.34 -4.17 20.63
C HIS A 683 -16.31 -2.64 20.46
N GLU A 684 -15.34 -1.95 21.07
CA GLU A 684 -15.24 -0.49 20.94
C GLU A 684 -14.88 -0.04 19.52
N GLU A 685 -13.94 -0.74 18.88
CA GLU A 685 -13.52 -0.47 17.51
C GLU A 685 -14.62 -0.84 16.50
N LEU A 686 -15.28 -2.00 16.68
CA LEU A 686 -16.40 -2.42 15.85
C LEU A 686 -17.62 -1.49 15.99
N SER A 687 -17.89 -0.93 17.17
CA SER A 687 -18.89 0.14 17.36
C SER A 687 -18.59 1.34 16.46
N GLN A 688 -17.34 1.80 16.40
CA GLN A 688 -16.94 2.89 15.51
C GLN A 688 -17.01 2.51 14.02
N MET A 689 -16.70 1.26 13.67
CA MET A 689 -16.82 0.74 12.30
C MET A 689 -18.29 0.58 11.85
N LEU A 690 -19.24 0.33 12.76
CA LEU A 690 -20.68 0.37 12.47
C LEU A 690 -21.14 1.79 12.10
N LEU A 691 -20.65 2.82 12.81
CA LEU A 691 -20.90 4.22 12.44
C LEU A 691 -20.37 4.53 11.03
N ASP A 692 -19.14 4.10 10.73
CA ASP A 692 -18.51 4.32 9.43
C ASP A 692 -19.14 3.48 8.31
N SER A 693 -19.89 2.43 8.64
CA SER A 693 -20.59 1.59 7.67
C SER A 693 -22.03 2.03 7.40
N PHE A 694 -22.74 2.54 8.42
CA PHE A 694 -24.21 2.70 8.38
C PHE A 694 -24.77 4.04 8.90
N HIS A 695 -24.08 4.74 9.80
CA HIS A 695 -24.65 5.97 10.38
C HIS A 695 -24.83 7.06 9.31
N PRO A 696 -25.97 7.79 9.23
CA PRO A 696 -26.27 8.66 8.09
C PRO A 696 -25.25 9.75 7.78
N HIS A 697 -24.47 10.20 8.77
CA HIS A 697 -23.36 11.16 8.58
C HIS A 697 -22.00 10.47 8.43
N ARG A 698 -21.63 9.61 9.40
CA ARG A 698 -20.30 8.95 9.48
C ARG A 698 -20.05 7.93 8.36
N SER A 699 -21.09 7.37 7.75
CA SER A 699 -20.90 6.52 6.57
C SER A 699 -20.49 7.29 5.31
N GLN A 700 -20.85 8.57 5.20
CA GLN A 700 -20.54 9.37 4.00
C GLN A 700 -19.05 9.65 3.86
N ARG A 701 -18.33 9.91 4.98
CA ARG A 701 -16.88 10.14 4.96
C ARG A 701 -16.12 8.94 4.40
N TYR A 702 -16.54 7.71 4.73
CA TYR A 702 -15.94 6.46 4.25
C TYR A 702 -16.39 6.10 2.83
N HIS A 703 -17.70 5.98 2.58
CA HIS A 703 -18.22 5.47 1.31
C HIS A 703 -17.78 6.31 0.11
N THR A 704 -17.78 7.65 0.24
CA THR A 704 -17.32 8.54 -0.82
C THR A 704 -15.82 8.38 -1.11
N ARG A 705 -14.99 8.22 -0.07
CA ARG A 705 -13.54 7.97 -0.19
C ARG A 705 -13.25 6.60 -0.78
N ARG A 706 -13.96 5.54 -0.37
CA ARG A 706 -13.87 4.19 -0.98
C ARG A 706 -14.14 4.26 -2.48
N ILE A 707 -15.24 4.90 -2.89
CA ILE A 707 -15.59 5.08 -4.30
C ILE A 707 -14.46 5.82 -5.04
N LYS A 708 -13.99 6.97 -4.52
CA LYS A 708 -12.88 7.72 -5.14
C LYS A 708 -11.61 6.86 -5.26
N PHE A 709 -11.25 6.09 -4.23
CA PHE A 709 -10.07 5.23 -4.18
C PHE A 709 -10.16 4.04 -5.15
N VAL A 710 -11.25 3.28 -5.14
CA VAL A 710 -11.42 2.07 -5.97
C VAL A 710 -11.54 2.44 -7.44
N ARG A 711 -12.42 3.41 -7.74
CA ARG A 711 -12.73 3.84 -9.11
C ARG A 711 -11.63 4.72 -9.73
N LYS A 712 -10.56 5.01 -8.96
CA LYS A 712 -9.41 5.88 -9.28
C LYS A 712 -9.85 7.24 -9.84
N VAL A 713 -10.74 7.89 -9.10
CA VAL A 713 -11.14 9.28 -9.35
C VAL A 713 -9.90 10.16 -9.18
N LYS A 714 -9.74 11.17 -10.05
CA LYS A 714 -8.62 12.10 -9.98
C LYS A 714 -8.69 12.92 -8.68
N ALA A 715 -7.54 13.17 -8.06
CA ALA A 715 -7.47 14.09 -6.94
C ALA A 715 -7.82 15.52 -7.36
N GLU A 716 -8.46 16.26 -6.45
CA GLU A 716 -8.90 17.65 -6.66
C GLU A 716 -7.88 18.67 -6.12
N GLY A 717 -7.01 18.24 -5.21
CA GLY A 717 -5.92 19.05 -4.64
C GLY A 717 -4.87 18.18 -3.92
N THR A 718 -3.75 18.79 -3.53
CA THR A 718 -2.74 18.17 -2.66
C THR A 718 -3.21 18.20 -1.20
N PRO A 719 -3.29 17.06 -0.49
CA PRO A 719 -3.68 17.04 0.93
C PRO A 719 -2.74 17.87 1.82
N THR A 720 -3.29 18.55 2.83
CA THR A 720 -2.57 19.52 3.66
C THR A 720 -1.37 18.92 4.38
N ARG A 721 -1.49 17.70 4.91
CA ARG A 721 -0.40 16.90 5.51
C ARG A 721 0.85 16.71 4.64
N PHE A 722 0.79 16.88 3.32
CA PHE A 722 1.97 16.82 2.43
C PHE A 722 2.44 18.21 1.93
N ASN A 723 1.61 19.24 2.13
CA ASN A 723 1.80 20.58 1.61
C ASN A 723 2.37 21.55 2.66
N HIS A 724 3.65 21.38 2.96
CA HIS A 724 4.40 22.28 3.87
C HIS A 724 4.86 23.60 3.22
N HIS A 725 4.54 23.83 1.94
CA HIS A 725 4.97 25.02 1.20
C HIS A 725 3.94 26.16 1.19
N ARG A 726 2.73 25.94 1.74
CA ARG A 726 1.66 26.95 1.84
C ARG A 726 1.28 27.18 3.30
N VAL A 727 1.48 28.41 3.78
CA VAL A 727 1.35 28.77 5.21
C VAL A 727 -0.11 28.97 5.65
N HIS A 728 -1.03 29.20 4.72
CA HIS A 728 -2.44 29.52 4.98
C HIS A 728 -3.38 28.61 4.20
N LEU A 729 -3.23 27.29 4.35
CA LEU A 729 -4.22 26.33 3.87
C LEU A 729 -5.32 26.14 4.91
N THR A 730 -6.57 26.14 4.45
CA THR A 730 -7.66 25.46 5.17
C THR A 730 -7.27 24.00 5.30
N ARG A 731 -7.27 23.48 6.53
CA ARG A 731 -7.01 22.06 6.78
C ARG A 731 -8.01 21.17 6.05
N ASP A 732 -7.56 20.02 5.58
CA ASP A 732 -8.46 18.96 5.08
C ASP A 732 -9.48 18.58 6.18
N GLU A 733 -10.69 18.16 5.80
CA GLU A 733 -11.76 17.84 6.77
C GLU A 733 -11.32 16.74 7.76
N GLU A 734 -10.51 15.79 7.31
CA GLU A 734 -9.92 14.71 8.11
C GLU A 734 -8.92 15.17 9.18
N GLU A 735 -8.40 16.41 9.12
CA GLU A 735 -7.54 16.98 10.17
C GLU A 735 -8.34 17.72 11.26
N GLY A 736 -9.66 17.84 11.11
CA GLY A 736 -10.57 18.40 12.09
C GLY A 736 -10.96 17.41 13.20
N ALA A 737 -11.30 17.94 14.39
CA ALA A 737 -11.86 17.15 15.48
C ALA A 737 -13.28 16.65 15.17
N SER A 738 -14.09 17.50 14.52
CA SER A 738 -15.48 17.20 14.12
C SER A 738 -15.62 16.12 13.04
N PHE A 739 -14.52 15.60 12.49
CA PHE A 739 -14.54 14.56 11.47
C PHE A 739 -15.05 13.20 11.98
N ASP A 740 -15.03 12.99 13.30
CA ASP A 740 -15.57 11.80 13.96
C ASP A 740 -16.97 12.04 14.55
N ASP A 741 -17.57 13.22 14.35
CA ASP A 741 -18.89 13.54 14.92
C ASP A 741 -19.98 12.60 14.39
N ALA A 742 -20.78 12.08 15.31
CA ALA A 742 -21.96 11.25 15.02
C ALA A 742 -23.22 11.95 15.58
N PRO A 743 -23.72 13.02 14.92
CA PRO A 743 -24.83 13.81 15.45
C PRO A 743 -26.11 12.98 15.59
N GLY A 744 -26.65 12.92 16.82
CA GLY A 744 -27.87 12.19 17.14
C GLY A 744 -27.67 10.69 17.46
N TRP A 745 -26.44 10.19 17.42
CA TRP A 745 -26.12 8.81 17.79
C TRP A 745 -26.23 8.57 19.31
N ILE A 746 -26.85 7.46 19.69
CA ILE A 746 -26.89 6.94 21.07
C ILE A 746 -25.98 5.72 21.14
N ARG A 747 -24.86 5.84 21.86
CA ARG A 747 -23.84 4.81 21.96
C ARG A 747 -24.40 3.47 22.45
N GLY A 748 -24.17 2.42 21.66
CA GLY A 748 -24.67 1.06 21.86
C GLY A 748 -25.85 0.70 20.96
N GLU A 749 -26.58 1.67 20.40
CA GLU A 749 -27.71 1.40 19.48
C GLU A 749 -27.25 0.80 18.15
N GLU A 750 -26.01 1.08 17.74
CA GLU A 750 -25.46 0.72 16.43
C GLU A 750 -25.39 -0.79 16.18
N TRP A 751 -25.28 -1.58 17.25
CA TRP A 751 -25.30 -3.04 17.20
C TRP A 751 -26.63 -3.59 16.69
N SER A 752 -27.74 -2.90 16.99
CA SER A 752 -29.07 -3.29 16.50
C SER A 752 -29.20 -3.15 14.98
N TRP A 753 -28.41 -2.27 14.34
CA TRP A 753 -28.45 -2.06 12.88
C TRP A 753 -27.96 -3.28 12.09
N VAL A 754 -27.15 -4.13 12.72
CA VAL A 754 -26.69 -5.43 12.20
C VAL A 754 -27.38 -6.62 12.87
N GLY A 755 -28.44 -6.38 13.65
CA GLY A 755 -29.24 -7.43 14.31
C GLY A 755 -28.58 -8.05 15.55
N LEU A 756 -27.58 -7.39 16.13
CA LEU A 756 -26.88 -7.85 17.33
C LEU A 756 -27.33 -7.09 18.58
N GLN A 757 -27.17 -7.72 19.75
CA GLN A 757 -27.35 -7.05 21.04
C GLN A 757 -26.11 -6.20 21.36
N THR A 758 -26.31 -5.07 22.06
CA THR A 758 -25.21 -4.24 22.55
C THR A 758 -24.33 -5.04 23.54
N PRO A 759 -23.03 -5.19 23.29
CA PRO A 759 -22.15 -5.92 24.21
C PRO A 759 -22.06 -5.23 25.58
N SER A 760 -22.02 -6.01 26.66
CA SER A 760 -21.93 -5.47 28.03
C SER A 760 -20.68 -4.63 28.28
N SER A 761 -19.57 -4.95 27.59
CA SER A 761 -18.32 -4.17 27.65
C SER A 761 -18.49 -2.72 27.19
N MET A 762 -19.51 -2.42 26.38
CA MET A 762 -19.79 -1.04 25.96
C MET A 762 -20.03 -0.12 27.17
N ALA A 763 -20.51 -0.64 28.31
CA ALA A 763 -20.68 0.17 29.52
C ALA A 763 -19.36 0.81 30.05
N THR A 764 -18.19 0.25 29.70
CA THR A 764 -16.88 0.69 30.23
C THR A 764 -15.81 0.96 29.15
N SER A 765 -15.98 0.47 27.92
CA SER A 765 -14.94 0.52 26.88
C SER A 765 -14.67 1.90 26.25
N GLU A 766 -15.48 2.93 26.52
CA GLU A 766 -15.32 4.25 25.89
C GLU A 766 -13.96 4.91 26.17
N GLY A 767 -13.42 4.72 27.38
CA GLY A 767 -12.11 5.24 27.78
C GLY A 767 -10.92 4.59 27.04
N LEU A 768 -11.15 3.54 26.25
CA LEU A 768 -10.13 2.89 25.42
C LEU A 768 -9.82 3.68 24.14
N ARG A 769 -10.74 4.55 23.69
CA ARG A 769 -10.57 5.34 22.45
C ARG A 769 -9.38 6.29 22.50
N ILE A 770 -8.75 6.51 21.36
CA ILE A 770 -7.84 7.64 21.16
C ILE A 770 -8.67 8.92 20.98
N ASP A 771 -8.45 9.92 21.83
CA ASP A 771 -9.05 11.24 21.63
C ASP A 771 -8.30 11.98 20.50
N PHE A 772 -8.94 12.04 19.33
CA PHE A 772 -8.42 12.78 18.17
C PHE A 772 -8.49 14.31 18.36
N GLY A 773 -9.32 14.82 19.27
CA GLY A 773 -9.39 16.24 19.63
C GLY A 773 -8.25 16.70 20.55
N ALA A 774 -7.70 15.79 21.35
CA ALA A 774 -6.63 16.08 22.31
C ALA A 774 -5.41 16.78 21.68
N HIS A 775 -4.80 17.68 22.48
CA HIS A 775 -3.49 18.25 22.16
C HIS A 775 -2.40 17.24 22.48
N VAL A 776 -1.63 16.84 21.47
CA VAL A 776 -0.51 15.90 21.60
C VAL A 776 0.82 16.62 21.39
N PRO A 777 1.82 16.46 22.27
CA PRO A 777 3.13 17.07 22.10
C PRO A 777 3.89 16.50 20.88
N PRO A 778 4.58 17.32 20.06
CA PRO A 778 5.27 16.86 18.85
C PRO A 778 6.27 15.72 19.08
N LEU A 779 6.28 14.74 18.18
CA LEU A 779 7.14 13.54 18.23
C LEU A 779 8.64 13.83 18.47
N ASP A 780 9.18 14.92 17.93
CA ASP A 780 10.60 15.29 18.05
C ASP A 780 11.02 15.79 19.44
N ALA A 781 10.05 16.02 20.34
CA ALA A 781 10.30 16.24 21.76
C ALA A 781 10.44 14.91 22.54
N LEU A 782 9.82 13.83 22.05
CA LEU A 782 9.80 12.51 22.70
C LEU A 782 11.05 11.69 22.38
N SER A 783 11.48 11.68 21.11
CA SER A 783 12.71 10.98 20.66
C SER A 783 13.96 11.42 21.45
N ARG A 784 14.09 12.73 21.75
CA ARG A 784 15.19 13.29 22.55
C ARG A 784 15.18 12.91 24.03
N ARG A 785 14.07 12.41 24.59
CA ARG A 785 14.02 11.86 25.95
C ARG A 785 14.52 10.41 25.97
N GLN A 786 14.08 9.58 25.01
CA GLN A 786 14.54 8.19 24.91
C GLN A 786 16.04 8.10 24.57
N SER A 787 16.54 8.94 23.66
CA SER A 787 17.98 8.97 23.32
C SER A 787 18.88 9.38 24.50
N ARG A 788 18.34 10.15 25.46
CA ARG A 788 19.04 10.47 26.71
C ARG A 788 19.05 9.29 27.68
N ALA A 789 17.92 8.60 27.84
CA ALA A 789 17.84 7.40 28.68
C ALA A 789 18.80 6.29 28.23
N SER A 790 19.00 6.11 26.92
CA SER A 790 20.01 5.18 26.37
C SER A 790 21.47 5.63 26.54
N SER A 791 21.73 6.85 27.01
CA SER A 791 23.08 7.41 27.18
C SER A 791 23.54 7.53 28.64
N SER A 792 22.63 7.34 29.60
CA SER A 792 22.92 7.35 31.04
C SER A 792 22.69 5.96 31.62
N GLY A 793 23.77 5.23 31.89
CA GLY A 793 23.71 3.97 32.63
C GLY A 793 23.32 4.19 34.09
N SER A 794 22.03 4.15 34.38
CA SER A 794 21.49 4.05 35.74
C SER A 794 20.16 3.31 35.70
N GLU A 795 20.05 2.21 36.44
CA GLU A 795 18.82 1.45 36.62
C GLU A 795 17.76 2.32 37.30
N ALA A 796 16.70 2.67 36.56
CA ALA A 796 15.50 3.27 37.12
C ALA A 796 14.29 2.82 36.30
N SER A 797 13.41 2.04 36.93
CA SER A 797 12.08 1.73 36.39
C SER A 797 11.33 3.04 36.17
N ALA A 798 11.03 3.36 34.91
CA ALA A 798 10.14 4.47 34.59
C ALA A 798 8.69 3.97 34.69
N ASP A 799 8.10 4.10 35.87
CA ASP A 799 6.70 3.74 36.12
C ASP A 799 5.77 4.47 35.15
N ILE A 800 5.10 3.71 34.28
CA ILE A 800 3.92 4.21 33.56
C ILE A 800 2.77 4.18 34.57
N ARG A 801 2.61 5.28 35.32
CA ARG A 801 1.34 5.54 35.99
C ARG A 801 0.27 5.72 34.93
N THR A 802 -0.71 4.83 34.95
CA THR A 802 -2.01 5.10 34.34
C THR A 802 -2.57 6.36 35.00
N ASP A 803 -2.93 7.35 34.19
CA ASP A 803 -3.52 8.61 34.65
C ASP A 803 -5.04 8.53 34.45
N PRO A 804 -5.83 8.22 35.49
CA PRO A 804 -7.28 8.37 35.42
C PRO A 804 -7.60 9.86 35.55
N GLY A 805 -8.27 10.44 34.56
CA GLY A 805 -8.62 11.86 34.59
C GLY A 805 -9.40 12.24 35.84
N SER A 806 -8.85 13.14 36.65
CA SER A 806 -9.53 13.72 37.80
C SER A 806 -10.28 14.99 37.36
N GLY A 807 -11.61 14.91 37.41
CA GLY A 807 -12.43 16.11 37.61
C GLY A 807 -12.24 16.64 39.04
N ASP A 808 -12.54 17.93 39.24
CA ASP A 808 -12.69 18.50 40.58
C ASP A 808 -13.77 17.75 41.36
N ASP A 809 -13.48 17.37 42.61
CA ASP A 809 -14.43 17.56 43.71
C ASP A 809 -13.75 17.46 45.09
N ASN A 810 -14.12 18.39 45.98
CA ASN A 810 -13.67 18.44 47.37
C ASN A 810 -14.51 17.53 48.27
N VAL A 811 -13.90 16.63 49.05
CA VAL A 811 -14.41 16.24 50.39
C VAL A 811 -13.27 15.92 51.36
N ASP A 812 -13.27 16.57 52.53
CA ASP A 812 -12.32 16.37 53.63
C ASP A 812 -12.53 15.07 54.43
N VAL A 813 -11.44 14.41 54.86
CA VAL A 813 -11.43 13.57 56.07
C VAL A 813 -10.13 13.74 56.89
N VAL A 814 -10.20 14.68 57.85
CA VAL A 814 -9.62 14.72 59.21
C VAL A 814 -8.34 13.89 59.54
N LYS A 815 -7.31 14.58 60.03
CA LYS A 815 -6.37 14.08 61.07
C LYS A 815 -6.51 14.92 62.36
N PRO A 816 -6.42 14.32 63.57
CA PRO A 816 -6.47 15.06 64.83
C PRO A 816 -5.07 15.50 65.32
N GLY A 817 -4.96 16.69 65.94
CA GLY A 817 -3.68 17.19 66.47
C GLY A 817 -3.69 18.60 67.07
N SER A 818 -4.35 18.78 68.23
CA SER A 818 -4.03 19.74 69.30
C SER A 818 -3.68 21.23 68.99
N THR A 819 -4.68 22.13 69.17
CA THR A 819 -4.72 23.27 70.15
C THR A 819 -3.59 24.36 70.23
N PRO A 820 -3.87 25.63 70.62
CA PRO A 820 -4.71 26.64 69.94
C PRO A 820 -4.20 28.14 70.06
N VAL A 821 -5.06 29.11 69.67
CA VAL A 821 -5.10 30.58 70.03
C VAL A 821 -4.03 31.56 69.42
N PRO A 822 -4.24 32.91 69.37
CA PRO A 822 -4.81 33.59 68.18
C PRO A 822 -4.04 34.84 67.66
N GLY A 823 -4.46 35.41 66.52
CA GLY A 823 -3.98 36.73 66.04
C GLY A 823 -4.66 37.29 64.79
N THR A 824 -5.77 38.01 64.95
CA THR A 824 -6.47 38.87 63.96
C THR A 824 -5.80 40.27 63.83
N PRO A 825 -6.25 41.24 62.97
CA PRO A 825 -7.11 41.21 61.74
C PRO A 825 -6.54 42.12 60.58
N ILE A 826 -7.39 42.72 59.71
CA ILE A 826 -7.28 44.04 59.00
C ILE A 826 -6.63 44.06 57.58
N LEU A 827 -7.16 44.69 56.50
CA LEU A 827 -8.43 45.41 56.20
C LEU A 827 -8.70 45.45 54.66
N HIS A 828 -9.96 45.23 54.20
CA HIS A 828 -10.66 45.86 53.03
C HIS A 828 -10.07 45.74 51.58
N LYS A 829 -10.82 45.94 50.47
CA LYS A 829 -12.12 46.61 50.21
C LYS A 829 -12.82 46.03 48.96
N SER A 830 -14.15 45.89 49.00
CA SER A 830 -15.05 45.67 47.83
C SER A 830 -15.42 47.05 47.18
N PRO A 831 -16.40 47.23 46.24
CA PRO A 831 -17.37 46.27 45.65
C PRO A 831 -17.87 46.45 44.17
N THR A 832 -18.54 45.40 43.63
CA THR A 832 -19.74 45.44 42.71
C THR A 832 -19.63 46.00 41.27
N LYS A 833 -20.51 45.70 40.28
CA LYS A 833 -21.79 44.94 40.20
C LYS A 833 -22.11 44.46 38.75
N ALA A 834 -22.99 43.46 38.59
CA ALA A 834 -23.70 43.06 37.34
C ALA A 834 -25.09 43.81 37.25
N PRO A 835 -26.14 43.51 36.42
CA PRO A 835 -26.53 42.21 35.82
C PRO A 835 -27.37 42.13 34.47
N ALA A 836 -27.58 40.88 33.99
CA ALA A 836 -28.81 40.21 33.47
C ALA A 836 -29.61 40.54 32.16
N VAL A 837 -29.70 39.50 31.28
CA VAL A 837 -30.89 38.74 30.73
C VAL A 837 -32.02 39.44 29.91
N SER A 838 -32.39 38.88 28.72
CA SER A 838 -33.74 38.28 28.42
C SER A 838 -34.09 37.92 26.92
N LEU A 839 -34.62 36.69 26.70
CA LEU A 839 -35.65 36.18 25.74
C LEU A 839 -35.63 36.38 24.17
N ALA A 840 -36.32 35.44 23.48
CA ALA A 840 -36.59 35.30 22.03
C ALA A 840 -38.14 35.27 21.77
N PRO A 841 -38.78 34.81 20.64
CA PRO A 841 -38.33 34.36 19.30
C PRO A 841 -39.13 35.03 18.09
N PRO A 842 -39.81 34.34 17.12
CA PRO A 842 -39.32 34.08 15.74
C PRO A 842 -40.23 34.52 14.54
N SER A 843 -39.70 34.53 13.30
CA SER A 843 -40.41 34.39 11.99
C SER A 843 -39.44 34.60 10.79
N SER A 844 -39.72 34.29 9.51
CA SER A 844 -40.40 33.16 8.85
C SER A 844 -40.27 33.27 7.31
N TYR A 845 -40.20 32.13 6.59
CA TYR A 845 -40.58 31.90 5.17
C TYR A 845 -39.85 32.55 3.95
N SER A 846 -39.52 31.66 3.01
CA SER A 846 -39.84 31.70 1.55
C SER A 846 -38.90 32.36 0.51
N LEU A 847 -38.23 31.48 -0.26
CA LEU A 847 -38.12 31.41 -1.73
C LEU A 847 -38.29 32.70 -2.58
N SER A 848 -37.25 33.01 -3.36
CA SER A 848 -37.37 33.14 -4.83
C SER A 848 -36.00 33.23 -5.53
N ALA A 849 -35.80 32.45 -6.61
CA ALA A 849 -34.88 32.83 -7.67
C ALA A 849 -35.57 33.90 -8.55
N PRO A 850 -34.84 34.79 -9.27
CA PRO A 850 -34.41 34.39 -10.61
C PRO A 850 -33.14 35.08 -11.20
N THR A 851 -32.72 34.56 -12.35
CA THR A 851 -32.04 35.26 -13.49
C THR A 851 -30.67 35.93 -13.30
N SER A 852 -29.72 35.47 -14.12
CA SER A 852 -28.56 36.24 -14.58
C SER A 852 -28.93 37.55 -15.28
N PRO A 853 -28.01 38.53 -15.30
CA PRO A 853 -27.53 38.93 -16.62
C PRO A 853 -26.00 39.02 -16.74
N LYS A 854 -25.52 38.87 -17.98
CA LYS A 854 -24.11 39.04 -18.38
C LYS A 854 -23.67 40.49 -18.17
N SER A 855 -22.50 40.70 -17.56
CA SER A 855 -21.80 41.99 -17.60
C SER A 855 -20.30 41.79 -17.75
N LYS A 856 -19.73 42.35 -18.82
CA LYS A 856 -18.28 42.47 -18.97
C LYS A 856 -17.81 43.62 -18.07
N ARG A 857 -16.91 43.36 -17.12
CA ARG A 857 -16.02 44.40 -16.58
C ARG A 857 -14.59 43.93 -16.51
N SER A 858 -13.75 44.57 -17.31
CA SER A 858 -12.31 44.52 -17.26
C SER A 858 -11.76 45.25 -16.03
N GLY A 859 -10.70 44.70 -15.45
CA GLY A 859 -9.66 45.47 -14.78
C GLY A 859 -9.88 45.84 -13.31
N LEU A 860 -9.40 44.98 -12.41
CA LEU A 860 -8.60 45.43 -11.26
C LEU A 860 -7.74 44.28 -10.70
N LEU A 861 -6.48 44.19 -11.12
CA LEU A 861 -5.41 43.44 -10.43
C LEU A 861 -4.03 43.81 -11.02
N GLY A 862 -3.71 45.11 -10.98
CA GLY A 862 -2.33 45.57 -11.14
C GLY A 862 -1.63 45.56 -9.79
N ARG A 863 -0.34 45.18 -9.78
CA ARG A 863 0.57 45.05 -8.62
C ARG A 863 0.43 43.74 -7.81
N LEU A 864 1.10 42.68 -8.29
CA LEU A 864 2.17 41.98 -7.55
C LEU A 864 2.80 40.89 -8.44
N ALA A 865 3.53 41.30 -9.48
CA ALA A 865 4.35 40.42 -10.31
C ALA A 865 5.57 41.19 -10.81
N GLY A 866 6.76 40.81 -10.33
CA GLY A 866 8.00 41.55 -10.57
C GLY A 866 9.24 40.71 -10.38
N ALA A 867 9.29 39.51 -11.00
CA ALA A 867 10.44 38.61 -10.89
C ALA A 867 10.68 37.66 -12.10
N PHE A 868 10.10 37.93 -13.27
CA PHE A 868 10.46 37.20 -14.51
C PHE A 868 10.53 38.17 -15.69
N ARG A 869 11.68 38.20 -16.38
CA ARG A 869 11.82 38.82 -17.70
C ARG A 869 12.07 37.70 -18.71
N SER A 870 11.16 37.52 -19.65
CA SER A 870 11.44 36.72 -20.84
C SER A 870 12.53 37.40 -21.68
N ARG A 871 13.44 36.61 -22.25
CA ARG A 871 14.39 37.06 -23.27
C ARG A 871 13.94 36.52 -24.63
N THR A 872 13.05 37.25 -25.28
CA THR A 872 12.80 37.14 -26.72
C THR A 872 13.29 38.43 -27.36
N ASP A 873 14.51 38.38 -27.91
CA ASP A 873 14.97 39.11 -29.10
C ASP A 873 16.51 39.18 -29.10
N LEU A 874 17.12 38.53 -30.08
CA LEU A 874 18.41 38.87 -30.71
C LEU A 874 18.82 37.77 -31.70
N ARG A 875 18.46 37.93 -32.98
CA ARG A 875 19.28 37.53 -34.14
C ARG A 875 18.61 37.93 -35.45
N ALA A 876 19.06 39.05 -36.01
CA ALA A 876 18.95 39.35 -37.43
C ALA A 876 20.36 39.47 -38.02
N VAL A 877 20.48 39.20 -39.32
CA VAL A 877 21.67 39.41 -40.17
C VAL A 877 22.87 38.48 -39.92
N ASN A 878 22.91 37.36 -40.67
CA ASN A 878 23.89 37.29 -41.75
C ASN A 878 23.44 36.33 -42.87
N LYS A 879 23.53 36.77 -44.12
CA LYS A 879 23.20 36.01 -45.34
C LYS A 879 24.49 35.53 -46.02
N LYS A 880 24.58 34.21 -46.30
CA LYS A 880 25.29 33.55 -47.43
C LYS A 880 25.00 32.04 -47.28
N GLN A 881 24.08 31.44 -48.04
CA GLN A 881 24.18 30.98 -49.44
C GLN A 881 24.83 29.58 -49.54
N GLY A 882 24.03 28.56 -49.90
CA GLY A 882 24.46 27.16 -50.10
C GLY A 882 23.32 26.14 -49.88
N ASP A 883 22.93 25.45 -50.95
CA ASP A 883 21.97 24.34 -51.19
C ASP A 883 21.29 23.61 -49.99
N ASP A 884 19.96 23.42 -50.00
CA ASP A 884 19.16 22.39 -50.76
C ASP A 884 19.41 20.96 -50.21
N THR A 885 18.45 20.22 -49.64
CA THR A 885 17.06 19.98 -50.09
C THR A 885 16.15 19.52 -48.93
N THR A 886 14.83 19.75 -49.02
CA THR A 886 13.80 19.05 -48.21
C THR A 886 12.48 18.93 -49.00
N PRO A 887 11.86 17.74 -49.12
CA PRO A 887 10.50 17.61 -49.63
C PRO A 887 9.47 17.58 -48.49
N ALA A 888 8.45 18.44 -48.59
CA ALA A 888 7.35 18.49 -47.64
C ALA A 888 6.33 17.35 -47.87
N TYR A 889 5.77 16.82 -46.77
CA TYR A 889 4.66 15.86 -46.81
C TYR A 889 3.39 16.48 -47.41
N ARG A 890 2.95 15.98 -48.57
CA ARG A 890 1.59 16.20 -49.09
C ARG A 890 0.65 15.10 -48.60
N ARG A 891 -0.59 15.48 -48.22
CA ARG A 891 -1.73 14.53 -48.18
C ARG A 891 -2.14 14.16 -49.60
N PRO A 892 -2.41 12.88 -49.92
CA PRO A 892 -3.18 12.49 -51.09
C PRO A 892 -4.69 12.52 -50.80
N LEU A 893 -5.46 12.93 -51.80
CA LEU A 893 -6.91 12.67 -51.91
C LEU A 893 -7.14 11.35 -52.66
N VAL A 894 -8.37 10.84 -52.57
CA VAL A 894 -8.87 9.58 -53.17
C VAL A 894 -8.92 9.64 -54.71
N PRO A 895 -9.04 8.49 -55.40
CA PRO A 895 -10.20 8.32 -56.28
C PRO A 895 -10.97 7.00 -56.12
N ASN A 896 -12.24 7.02 -56.54
CA ASN A 896 -13.26 5.96 -56.42
C ASN A 896 -13.06 4.77 -57.38
N GLU A 897 -13.68 3.62 -57.03
CA GLU A 897 -14.81 2.95 -57.74
C GLU A 897 -14.92 1.48 -57.26
N GLY A 898 -16.10 0.86 -57.05
CA GLY A 898 -17.48 1.34 -57.05
C GLY A 898 -18.48 0.19 -56.78
N ASN A 899 -19.76 0.51 -56.49
CA ASN A 899 -20.95 -0.40 -56.44
C ASN A 899 -20.91 -1.58 -55.41
N THR A 900 -21.98 -2.13 -54.82
CA THR A 900 -23.45 -1.90 -54.73
C THR A 900 -23.94 -2.75 -53.51
N GLU A 901 -25.12 -2.63 -52.87
CA GLU A 901 -26.36 -1.85 -53.06
C GLU A 901 -26.84 -1.22 -51.71
N SER A 902 -28.04 -0.61 -51.71
CA SER A 902 -28.95 -0.35 -50.56
C SER A 902 -30.36 -0.89 -50.97
N PRO A 903 -31.47 -0.75 -50.21
CA PRO A 903 -31.68 -0.30 -48.81
C PRO A 903 -32.59 -1.27 -47.99
N CYS A 904 -32.98 -0.89 -46.76
CA CYS A 904 -34.39 -0.67 -46.43
C CYS A 904 -34.63 -0.15 -44.99
N PHE A 905 -35.75 0.56 -44.84
CA PHE A 905 -36.25 1.18 -43.61
C PHE A 905 -37.01 0.15 -42.73
N PHE A 906 -37.15 0.41 -41.42
CA PHE A 906 -38.45 0.79 -40.85
C PHE A 906 -38.31 1.39 -39.43
N ASN A 907 -39.32 2.17 -39.05
CA ASN A 907 -39.44 2.94 -37.81
C ASN A 907 -40.61 2.35 -36.97
N VAL A 908 -40.94 2.98 -35.82
CA VAL A 908 -42.26 2.92 -35.10
C VAL A 908 -42.38 1.98 -33.85
N THR A 909 -42.13 2.60 -32.68
CA THR A 909 -42.88 2.65 -31.38
C THR A 909 -43.59 1.47 -30.70
N ALA A 910 -43.51 1.49 -29.35
CA ALA A 910 -44.52 1.12 -28.32
C ALA A 910 -44.83 -0.40 -28.14
N ASP A 911 -45.01 -0.98 -26.94
CA ASP A 911 -45.80 -0.54 -25.76
C ASP A 911 -45.35 -1.18 -24.41
N LEU A 912 -45.97 -0.71 -23.32
CA LEU A 912 -46.02 -1.24 -21.93
C LEU A 912 -47.53 -1.43 -21.56
N PRO A 913 -47.95 -2.02 -20.41
CA PRO A 913 -47.42 -3.05 -19.50
C PRO A 913 -48.54 -4.16 -19.32
N PRO A 914 -48.99 -4.68 -18.14
CA PRO A 914 -48.40 -4.96 -16.81
C PRO A 914 -48.63 -6.41 -16.25
N GLU A 915 -48.05 -6.67 -15.06
CA GLU A 915 -48.50 -7.55 -13.94
C GLU A 915 -49.09 -8.98 -14.15
N ALA A 916 -48.56 -9.98 -13.40
CA ALA A 916 -49.27 -10.60 -12.25
C ALA A 916 -48.63 -11.90 -11.65
N HIS A 917 -48.58 -11.94 -10.31
CA HIS A 917 -48.72 -13.09 -9.39
C HIS A 917 -47.90 -14.42 -9.45
N SER A 918 -47.04 -14.56 -8.42
CA SER A 918 -46.89 -15.70 -7.48
C SER A 918 -46.89 -17.18 -7.93
N SER A 919 -45.84 -17.93 -7.53
CA SER A 919 -45.98 -18.99 -6.48
C SER A 919 -44.64 -19.65 -6.09
N ARG A 920 -44.47 -19.90 -4.78
CA ARG A 920 -43.59 -20.94 -4.18
C ARG A 920 -44.38 -22.27 -4.18
N PRO A 921 -43.79 -23.49 -4.13
CA PRO A 921 -43.05 -23.96 -2.93
C PRO A 921 -41.97 -25.06 -3.11
N THR A 922 -41.39 -25.50 -1.97
CA THR A 922 -40.70 -26.79 -1.68
C THR A 922 -39.46 -27.17 -2.52
N VAL A 923 -38.25 -27.38 -1.98
CA VAL A 923 -37.80 -28.28 -0.88
C VAL A 923 -38.02 -29.77 -1.17
N THR A 924 -36.96 -30.43 -1.64
CA THR A 924 -36.63 -31.84 -1.33
C THR A 924 -35.10 -32.02 -1.34
N SER A 925 -34.63 -32.92 -0.49
CA SER A 925 -33.24 -33.35 -0.37
C SER A 925 -32.77 -34.21 -1.54
N HIS A 926 -31.52 -34.03 -1.97
CA HIS A 926 -30.50 -35.10 -1.95
C HIS A 926 -29.08 -34.53 -2.08
#